data_AF-G1V5N2-F1
#
_entry.id   AF-G1V5N2-F1
#
_cell.length_a   1.000
_cell.length_b   1.000
_cell.length_c   1.000
_cell.angle_alpha   90.00
_cell.angle_beta   90.00
_cell.angle_gamma   90.00
#
_symmetry.space_group_name_H-M   'P 1'
#
loop_
_entity.id
_entity.type
_entity.pdbx_description
1 polymer ?
#
loop_
_entity_poly.entity_id
_entity_poly.type
_entity_poly.pdbx_seq_one_letter_code
_entity_poly.pdbx_strand_id
1 'polypeptide(L)'
;MPVSLQQFFNSANTVGDSASLFLQNGGESVGDTSSLHGIHKLSRSAKAEENRATVTAFLNALDQSPQFRNINADIRGMLNAKLEGGKPLTAEDVKLVRDSVLYDEALAAGRQLADGNALPAGHATSFAQFALVRNLDLGSPQGQRDAVRTYLCEKVIPQNVGVLTQLPGLGTRGAAMTTALTRLNQPLAGANGFFAHQLRADMEAHGTEGAFTRLQTAFRDANAADIDILSSLKDDMLGLLPQLPNGKDMIATLKEALPMLGRDNMQGLAMSFATNMPTLATPAERQDAVRGFMMRTAGKAEGIRQAMTLAGLPQNFSSALANNPAVIKHCTALLNDNPGPGVYPSQERVAEAMDIAVQVFVEDNLPLLREFALMAQDPPGDLNPPVTAETMPRYINAMLAGDVMVEQLLNDSVPMDAAFLERIADHADALNSAAHSFKGDYGADDIAAVLRNSVSMLLARRGVTQDMLPDLMKNAVDKFGPLANQFATLNGAIQRGLGGMRGLEFLKEGMTQFRSLEGHARALISLMSREQKVDMGIATPGDVDPQSEEIQRQDGELLSEFLESKFEVFGDTEQIPVMLREFARSHGLDIPRLSTTQHSALSGANRETFNAVLDELIPEQGHVVEANTDAFRAVFDSINEDGALAGLRPDAINPRPFYQGVSQALTPLLNAANEEGNAVDAAQLRQLAGDVIGAELLGLKDTLDDIGALPAERFSDADKDVMKEIAQRYGVRDAGAIAEAFTAAKELPVPTGLVNLARLDQTPGRFTQAVMDVSERFCAFHERYAQLPGSEDLLPMMCDFILEGMTPNELANVSANMQSDMAHKLAGACLHIVGHPRAPRDTAPLMGATQIMNNLRQNAEYRLGHNPQVDPMYFNDEINHLCEMPGDAESPLSRLGRFAPGVITDFDVQMNRHAERLTPQQWEQLRGIHTQLAQTAQGAQDFLLPYWVESSVSDLLAALEANRGKPLSNRQIWDAMVGGPMPRVISAEHFGADLIKSVSQMYVGLLQAAAPDMPQPVMDAALMNSSSFGLSPKKLIALTRPHAHISLKDISVATGMGSLSGIDEETAYGLVTDFRRRGKNTVMQFEDRNGNGFATSPFSISDEENTSENPHFTEIIGRVRGMTHSEGQLARVMQCFSQAPLIMPRVLSTCFPGVEFSEHGNFSVSAKEQQDGSVLVDITSDPALPLILDMQIRVGTDGSHTFERLDMSRP
;
A
#
# COMPACT_ATOMS: atom_id res chain seq x y z
N MET A 1 22.09 38.43 13.48
CA MET A 1 21.64 39.17 12.26
C MET A 1 20.16 39.51 12.43
N PRO A 2 19.62 40.64 11.91
CA PRO A 2 18.18 40.89 12.02
C PRO A 2 17.40 39.81 11.24
N VAL A 3 16.30 39.33 11.84
CA VAL A 3 15.42 38.31 11.25
C VAL A 3 14.89 38.77 9.89
N SER A 4 14.95 37.88 8.89
CA SER A 4 14.46 38.15 7.54
C SER A 4 12.93 37.99 7.41
N LEU A 5 12.34 38.70 6.45
CA LEU A 5 10.91 38.57 6.15
C LEU A 5 10.51 37.14 5.73
N GLN A 6 11.42 36.43 5.03
CA GLN A 6 11.20 35.04 4.61
C GLN A 6 11.07 34.09 5.80
N GLN A 7 11.81 34.33 6.89
CA GLN A 7 11.69 33.51 8.10
C GLN A 7 10.31 33.68 8.75
N PHE A 8 9.75 34.89 8.77
CA PHE A 8 8.37 35.09 9.25
C PHE A 8 7.35 34.35 8.38
N PHE A 9 7.46 34.41 7.05
CA PHE A 9 6.54 33.70 6.14
C PHE A 9 6.65 32.19 6.26
N ASN A 10 7.86 31.65 6.37
CA ASN A 10 8.08 30.22 6.55
C ASN A 10 7.48 29.75 7.88
N SER A 11 7.77 30.44 8.98
CA SER A 11 7.24 30.07 10.31
C SER A 11 5.71 30.21 10.40
N ALA A 12 5.11 31.19 9.72
CA ALA A 12 3.65 31.34 9.67
C ALA A 12 2.96 30.21 8.88
N ASN A 13 3.60 29.70 7.83
CA ASN A 13 3.05 28.63 6.99
C ASN A 13 3.07 27.25 7.65
N THR A 14 3.96 27.03 8.61
CA THR A 14 4.08 25.76 9.33
C THR A 14 3.12 25.63 10.52
N VAL A 15 2.35 26.68 10.84
CA VAL A 15 1.46 26.73 12.01
C VAL A 15 0.04 27.20 11.64
N GLY A 16 -0.93 26.90 12.52
CA GLY A 16 -2.33 27.30 12.35
C GLY A 16 -2.53 28.82 12.48
N ASP A 17 -3.55 29.36 11.83
CA ASP A 17 -3.76 30.81 11.68
C ASP A 17 -3.84 31.59 13.02
N SER A 18 -4.42 30.99 14.06
CA SER A 18 -4.51 31.59 15.39
C SER A 18 -3.21 31.53 16.22
N ALA A 19 -2.16 30.85 15.75
CA ALA A 19 -0.91 30.71 16.47
C ALA A 19 -0.16 32.05 16.55
N SER A 20 0.43 32.35 17.72
CA SER A 20 1.25 33.56 17.93
C SER A 20 2.70 33.29 17.57
N LEU A 21 3.36 34.25 16.95
CA LEU A 21 4.77 34.19 16.58
C LEU A 21 5.62 35.02 17.52
N PHE A 22 6.84 34.57 17.78
CA PHE A 22 7.81 35.17 18.70
C PHE A 22 9.21 35.16 18.10
N LEU A 23 9.99 36.19 18.40
CA LEU A 23 11.43 36.19 18.17
C LEU A 23 12.12 35.19 19.10
N GLN A 24 13.05 34.42 18.56
CA GLN A 24 13.83 33.43 19.30
C GLN A 24 15.33 33.74 19.23
N ASN A 25 16.10 33.15 20.15
CA ASN A 25 17.56 33.26 20.20
C ASN A 25 18.08 34.71 20.15
N GLY A 26 17.49 35.62 20.94
CA GLY A 26 17.90 37.02 20.97
C GLY A 26 17.57 37.83 19.70
N GLY A 27 16.64 37.33 18.86
CA GLY A 27 16.24 37.99 17.62
C GLY A 27 16.94 37.46 16.37
N GLU A 28 17.39 36.21 16.38
CA GLU A 28 18.04 35.55 15.24
C GLU A 28 17.11 34.61 14.45
N SER A 29 15.99 34.19 15.04
CA SER A 29 14.99 33.32 14.39
C SER A 29 13.55 33.64 14.83
N VAL A 30 12.56 33.04 14.16
CA VAL A 30 11.13 33.18 14.47
C VAL A 30 10.51 31.81 14.68
N GLY A 31 9.78 31.65 15.78
CA GLY A 31 9.02 30.45 16.07
C GLY A 31 7.68 30.76 16.73
N ASP A 32 6.91 29.73 17.03
CA ASP A 32 5.58 29.80 17.66
C ASP A 32 5.62 29.67 19.19
N THR A 33 6.83 29.52 19.76
CA THR A 33 7.06 29.42 21.20
C THR A 33 7.75 30.68 21.73
N SER A 34 7.19 31.23 22.82
CA SER A 34 7.70 32.43 23.50
C SER A 34 9.12 32.20 24.06
N SER A 35 9.98 33.20 23.85
CA SER A 35 11.38 33.26 24.26
C SER A 35 11.58 33.76 25.70
N LEU A 36 10.52 34.21 26.37
CA LEU A 36 10.58 34.52 27.80
C LEU A 36 10.86 33.25 28.60
N HIS A 37 11.74 33.31 29.60
CA HIS A 37 12.06 32.17 30.47
C HIS A 37 11.56 32.43 31.90
N GLY A 38 11.06 31.39 32.58
CA GLY A 38 10.67 31.44 34.00
C GLY A 38 9.59 32.50 34.33
N ILE A 39 9.76 33.22 35.45
CA ILE A 39 8.80 34.18 36.04
C ILE A 39 8.39 35.29 35.06
N HIS A 40 9.23 35.61 34.07
CA HIS A 40 8.91 36.61 33.05
C HIS A 40 7.70 36.24 32.17
N LYS A 41 7.38 34.94 31.97
CA LYS A 41 6.17 34.50 31.25
C LYS A 41 4.87 34.89 31.98
N LEU A 42 4.92 35.04 33.31
CA LEU A 42 3.78 35.40 34.16
C LEU A 42 3.55 36.92 34.26
N SER A 43 4.53 37.72 33.84
CA SER A 43 4.42 39.17 33.82
C SER A 43 3.70 39.65 32.56
N ARG A 44 2.53 40.29 32.74
CA ARG A 44 1.80 40.94 31.63
C ARG A 44 2.63 42.02 30.94
N SER A 45 3.51 42.72 31.67
CA SER A 45 4.38 43.73 31.06
C SER A 45 5.50 43.10 30.23
N ALA A 46 6.13 42.01 30.69
CA ALA A 46 7.18 41.33 29.93
C ALA A 46 6.65 40.66 28.67
N LYS A 47 5.44 40.07 28.73
CA LYS A 47 4.77 39.50 27.56
C LYS A 47 4.34 40.56 26.55
N ALA A 48 3.88 41.72 27.03
CA ALA A 48 3.60 42.87 26.17
C ALA A 48 4.89 43.40 25.50
N GLU A 49 6.01 43.42 26.22
CA GLU A 49 7.33 43.83 25.69
C GLU A 49 7.85 42.85 24.61
N GLU A 50 7.74 41.53 24.84
CA GLU A 50 8.13 40.50 23.87
C GLU A 50 7.28 40.56 22.60
N ASN A 51 5.97 40.74 22.76
CA ASN A 51 5.05 40.92 21.64
C ASN A 51 5.42 42.18 20.84
N ARG A 52 5.72 43.29 21.53
CA ARG A 52 6.18 44.54 20.88
C ARG A 52 7.48 44.34 20.11
N ALA A 53 8.44 43.65 20.71
CA ALA A 53 9.71 43.34 20.05
C ALA A 53 9.49 42.52 18.76
N THR A 54 8.60 41.53 18.81
CA THR A 54 8.29 40.68 17.66
C THR A 54 7.56 41.44 16.55
N VAL A 55 6.54 42.24 16.89
CA VAL A 55 5.83 43.08 15.91
C VAL A 55 6.77 44.13 15.31
N THR A 56 7.67 44.71 16.12
CA THR A 56 8.68 45.68 15.65
C THR A 56 9.67 45.05 14.68
N ALA A 57 10.16 43.84 14.97
CA ALA A 57 11.05 43.13 14.07
C ALA A 57 10.37 42.78 12.73
N PHE A 58 9.10 42.39 12.76
CA PHE A 58 8.33 42.14 11.55
C PHE A 58 8.12 43.42 10.72
N LEU A 59 7.73 44.55 11.35
CA LEU A 59 7.61 45.84 10.68
C LEU A 59 8.95 46.32 10.07
N ASN A 60 10.06 46.13 10.78
CA ASN A 60 11.39 46.46 10.27
C ASN A 60 11.78 45.56 9.08
N ALA A 61 11.45 44.27 9.12
CA ALA A 61 11.69 43.36 8.00
C ALA A 61 10.85 43.72 6.77
N LEU A 62 9.61 44.18 6.97
CA LEU A 62 8.76 44.72 5.90
C LEU A 62 9.35 46.00 5.30
N ASP A 63 9.82 46.94 6.13
CA ASP A 63 10.41 48.20 5.68
C ASP A 63 11.74 48.05 4.94
N GLN A 64 12.49 47.00 5.25
CA GLN A 64 13.74 46.64 4.57
C GLN A 64 13.50 45.88 3.26
N SER A 65 12.31 45.32 3.06
CA SER A 65 11.97 44.62 1.82
C SER A 65 11.40 45.58 0.77
N PRO A 66 12.03 45.74 -0.41
CA PRO A 66 11.56 46.66 -1.45
C PRO A 66 10.11 46.41 -1.88
N GLN A 67 9.66 45.15 -1.84
CA GLN A 67 8.30 44.73 -2.23
C GLN A 67 7.25 45.04 -1.16
N PHE A 68 7.63 45.00 0.13
CA PHE A 68 6.69 45.13 1.25
C PHE A 68 6.79 46.47 2.00
N ARG A 69 7.74 47.34 1.61
CA ARG A 69 7.94 48.65 2.26
C ARG A 69 6.71 49.57 2.18
N ASN A 70 5.86 49.38 1.16
CA ASN A 70 4.67 50.17 0.91
C ASN A 70 3.36 49.39 1.16
N ILE A 71 3.33 48.47 2.13
CA ILE A 71 2.09 47.77 2.52
C ILE A 71 0.95 48.75 2.81
N ASN A 72 -0.29 48.32 2.52
CA ASN A 72 -1.51 49.11 2.68
C ASN A 72 -1.58 49.78 4.07
N ALA A 73 -1.99 51.06 4.11
CA ALA A 73 -2.10 51.87 5.32
C ALA A 73 -3.00 51.24 6.39
N ASP A 74 -4.05 50.52 6.01
CA ASP A 74 -4.95 49.84 6.95
C ASP A 74 -4.27 48.63 7.61
N ILE A 75 -3.51 47.86 6.84
CA ILE A 75 -2.72 46.71 7.33
C ILE A 75 -1.60 47.21 8.24
N ARG A 76 -0.91 48.28 7.82
CA ARG A 76 0.12 48.92 8.64
C ARG A 76 -0.46 49.52 9.92
N GLY A 77 -1.67 50.09 9.85
CA GLY A 77 -2.43 50.57 11.01
C GLY A 77 -2.80 49.46 11.99
N MET A 78 -3.23 48.29 11.48
CA MET A 78 -3.51 47.11 12.30
C MET A 78 -2.26 46.62 13.04
N LEU A 79 -1.12 46.50 12.35
CA LEU A 79 0.14 46.09 12.96
C LEU A 79 0.63 47.10 14.02
N ASN A 80 0.51 48.40 13.74
CA ASN A 80 0.85 49.46 14.69
C ASN A 80 -0.07 49.42 15.93
N ALA A 81 -1.36 49.14 15.78
CA ALA A 81 -2.27 49.00 16.90
C ALA A 81 -1.92 47.78 17.79
N LYS A 82 -1.45 46.68 17.19
CA LYS A 82 -0.92 45.52 17.94
C LYS A 82 0.36 45.87 18.69
N LEU A 83 1.25 46.64 18.06
CA LEU A 83 2.47 47.16 18.68
C LEU A 83 2.15 48.04 19.90
N GLU A 84 1.31 49.07 19.75
CA GLU A 84 0.92 49.96 20.86
C GLU A 84 0.26 49.18 22.01
N GLY A 85 -0.66 48.26 21.67
CA GLY A 85 -1.39 47.44 22.62
C GLY A 85 -0.61 46.27 23.25
N GLY A 86 0.62 45.98 22.81
CA GLY A 86 1.40 44.83 23.28
C GLY A 86 0.75 43.47 22.98
N LYS A 87 -0.03 43.39 21.89
CA LYS A 87 -0.72 42.17 21.46
C LYS A 87 0.20 41.32 20.56
N PRO A 88 0.06 39.98 20.58
CA PRO A 88 0.90 39.10 19.79
C PRO A 88 0.63 39.25 18.29
N LEU A 89 1.69 39.07 17.49
CA LEU A 89 1.62 38.89 16.04
C LEU A 89 1.21 37.43 15.76
N THR A 90 0.14 37.20 15.01
CA THR A 90 -0.31 35.83 14.68
C THR A 90 0.14 35.39 13.29
N ALA A 91 0.09 34.08 13.02
CA ALA A 91 0.33 33.53 11.70
C ALA A 91 -0.68 34.04 10.66
N GLU A 92 -1.95 34.23 11.05
CA GLU A 92 -2.97 34.90 10.22
C GLU A 92 -2.55 36.31 9.83
N ASP A 93 -2.05 37.12 10.77
CA ASP A 93 -1.61 38.48 10.47
C ASP A 93 -0.49 38.47 9.44
N VAL A 94 0.50 37.58 9.60
CA VAL A 94 1.66 37.46 8.70
C VAL A 94 1.25 37.00 7.30
N LYS A 95 0.34 36.01 7.21
CA LYS A 95 -0.23 35.55 5.93
C LYS A 95 -1.06 36.64 5.27
N LEU A 96 -1.86 37.39 6.02
CA LEU A 96 -2.66 38.51 5.51
C LEU A 96 -1.76 39.59 4.88
N VAL A 97 -0.63 39.94 5.51
CA VAL A 97 0.33 40.89 4.91
C VAL A 97 0.91 40.32 3.62
N ARG A 98 1.33 39.05 3.62
CA ARG A 98 1.86 38.37 2.42
C ARG A 98 0.85 38.38 1.27
N ASP A 99 -0.37 37.91 1.56
CA ASP A 99 -1.41 37.70 0.57
C ASP A 99 -1.94 39.02 0.00
N SER A 100 -1.89 40.11 0.77
CA SER A 100 -2.24 41.46 0.28
C SER A 100 -1.27 41.98 -0.78
N VAL A 101 0.04 41.72 -0.64
CA VAL A 101 1.05 42.13 -1.63
C VAL A 101 1.04 41.19 -2.83
N LEU A 102 0.89 39.87 -2.59
CA LEU A 102 0.72 38.89 -3.67
C LEU A 102 -0.55 39.15 -4.49
N TYR A 103 -1.61 39.69 -3.88
CA TYR A 103 -2.82 40.12 -4.60
C TYR A 103 -2.57 41.29 -5.52
N ASP A 104 -1.86 42.33 -5.06
CA ASP A 104 -1.52 43.49 -5.88
C ASP A 104 -0.57 43.12 -7.03
N GLU A 105 0.38 42.21 -6.79
CA GLU A 105 1.27 41.64 -7.81
C GLU A 105 0.50 40.77 -8.83
N ALA A 106 -0.38 39.89 -8.36
CA ALA A 106 -1.25 39.09 -9.22
C ALA A 106 -2.24 39.95 -10.04
N LEU A 107 -2.70 41.07 -9.47
CA LEU A 107 -3.54 42.05 -10.16
C LEU A 107 -2.75 42.84 -11.20
N ALA A 108 -1.52 43.22 -10.92
CA ALA A 108 -0.62 43.86 -11.88
C ALA A 108 -0.30 42.91 -13.05
N ALA A 109 0.03 41.65 -12.75
CA ALA A 109 0.23 40.60 -13.76
C ALA A 109 -1.05 40.35 -14.56
N GLY A 110 -2.21 40.28 -13.90
CA GLY A 110 -3.51 40.13 -14.56
C GLY A 110 -3.87 41.30 -15.47
N ARG A 111 -3.50 42.54 -15.11
CA ARG A 111 -3.64 43.72 -15.97
C ARG A 111 -2.73 43.64 -17.18
N GLN A 112 -1.46 43.29 -17.01
CA GLN A 112 -0.52 43.10 -18.12
C GLN A 112 -0.98 42.01 -19.10
N LEU A 113 -1.51 40.89 -18.57
CA LEU A 113 -2.05 39.81 -19.39
C LEU A 113 -3.34 40.22 -20.12
N ALA A 114 -4.18 41.07 -19.52
CA ALA A 114 -5.35 41.64 -20.19
C ALA A 114 -4.94 42.67 -21.27
N ASP A 115 -3.94 43.52 -21.01
CA ASP A 115 -3.40 44.48 -21.97
C ASP A 115 -2.73 43.78 -23.16
N GLY A 116 -2.02 42.67 -22.90
CA GLY A 116 -1.48 41.76 -23.90
C GLY A 116 -2.53 40.85 -24.56
N ASN A 117 -3.82 41.04 -24.26
CA ASN A 117 -4.95 40.33 -24.86
C ASN A 117 -4.87 38.79 -24.70
N ALA A 118 -4.21 38.35 -23.62
CA ALA A 118 -4.17 36.97 -23.15
C ALA A 118 -5.44 36.62 -22.36
N LEU A 119 -6.06 37.63 -21.74
CA LEU A 119 -7.31 37.54 -20.98
C LEU A 119 -8.36 38.48 -21.59
N PRO A 120 -9.66 38.23 -21.41
CA PRO A 120 -10.69 39.16 -21.83
C PRO A 120 -10.58 40.50 -21.07
N ALA A 121 -10.92 41.60 -21.73
CA ALA A 121 -10.90 42.92 -21.12
C ALA A 121 -11.77 42.97 -19.84
N GLY A 122 -11.21 43.48 -18.74
CA GLY A 122 -11.89 43.56 -17.44
C GLY A 122 -11.73 42.33 -16.54
N HIS A 123 -11.09 41.25 -17.01
CA HIS A 123 -10.92 40.02 -16.22
C HIS A 123 -9.68 40.02 -15.30
N ALA A 124 -8.86 41.06 -15.31
CA ALA A 124 -7.64 41.17 -14.50
C ALA A 124 -7.86 40.86 -13.01
N THR A 125 -8.93 41.42 -12.42
CA THR A 125 -9.27 41.22 -11.00
C THR A 125 -9.72 39.79 -10.71
N SER A 126 -10.57 39.23 -11.56
CA SER A 126 -11.07 37.85 -11.40
C SER A 126 -9.98 36.81 -11.65
N PHE A 127 -9.04 37.10 -12.56
CA PHE A 127 -7.85 36.28 -12.80
C PHE A 127 -6.91 36.30 -11.60
N ALA A 128 -6.62 37.47 -11.03
CA ALA A 128 -5.76 37.59 -9.85
C ALA A 128 -6.31 36.82 -8.64
N GLN A 129 -7.62 36.94 -8.38
CA GLN A 129 -8.30 36.14 -7.34
C GLN A 129 -8.21 34.64 -7.61
N PHE A 130 -8.43 34.23 -8.87
CA PHE A 130 -8.36 32.83 -9.26
C PHE A 130 -6.94 32.25 -9.09
N ALA A 131 -5.92 32.99 -9.50
CA ALA A 131 -4.53 32.57 -9.40
C ALA A 131 -4.07 32.42 -7.94
N LEU A 132 -4.46 33.35 -7.07
CA LEU A 132 -4.13 33.28 -5.64
C LEU A 132 -4.81 32.12 -4.93
N VAL A 133 -6.12 31.92 -5.14
CA VAL A 133 -6.86 30.81 -4.51
C VAL A 133 -6.30 29.44 -4.93
N ARG A 134 -5.73 29.35 -6.13
CA ARG A 134 -5.14 28.11 -6.67
C ARG A 134 -3.61 28.04 -6.53
N ASN A 135 -3.00 29.01 -5.86
CA ASN A 135 -1.56 29.11 -5.66
C ASN A 135 -0.76 28.95 -6.98
N LEU A 136 -1.23 29.60 -8.04
CA LEU A 136 -0.63 29.51 -9.38
C LEU A 136 0.59 30.42 -9.48
N ASP A 137 1.67 29.90 -10.07
CA ASP A 137 2.88 30.67 -10.31
C ASP A 137 2.64 31.75 -11.38
N LEU A 138 2.78 33.02 -11.00
CA LEU A 138 2.74 34.16 -11.93
C LEU A 138 4.12 34.81 -12.10
N GLY A 139 5.14 34.30 -11.41
CA GLY A 139 6.51 34.83 -11.43
C GLY A 139 7.34 34.33 -12.59
N SER A 140 6.96 33.20 -13.21
CA SER A 140 7.62 32.66 -14.40
C SER A 140 6.76 32.75 -15.66
N PRO A 141 7.37 32.88 -16.87
CA PRO A 141 6.62 32.84 -18.13
C PRO A 141 5.83 31.55 -18.34
N GLN A 142 6.35 30.41 -17.85
CA GLN A 142 5.68 29.12 -17.92
C GLN A 142 4.49 29.04 -16.95
N GLY A 143 4.68 29.51 -15.71
CA GLY A 143 3.60 29.62 -14.73
C GLY A 143 2.47 30.53 -15.22
N GLN A 144 2.80 31.70 -15.81
CA GLN A 144 1.80 32.59 -16.40
C GLN A 144 1.02 31.92 -17.53
N ARG A 145 1.69 31.14 -18.39
CA ARG A 145 1.04 30.36 -19.45
C ARG A 145 0.05 29.35 -18.88
N ASP A 146 0.47 28.58 -17.89
CA ASP A 146 -0.39 27.59 -17.25
C ASP A 146 -1.58 28.24 -16.53
N ALA A 147 -1.36 29.39 -15.88
CA ALA A 147 -2.41 30.13 -15.21
C ALA A 147 -3.45 30.70 -16.17
N VAL A 148 -3.02 31.32 -17.29
CA VAL A 148 -3.94 31.84 -18.32
C VAL A 148 -4.72 30.71 -18.97
N ARG A 149 -4.06 29.61 -19.35
CA ARG A 149 -4.73 28.44 -19.94
C ARG A 149 -5.81 27.90 -19.01
N THR A 150 -5.47 27.70 -17.74
CA THR A 150 -6.39 27.16 -16.73
C THR A 150 -7.57 28.10 -16.53
N TYR A 151 -7.33 29.41 -16.43
CA TYR A 151 -8.40 30.40 -16.28
C TYR A 151 -9.34 30.44 -17.50
N LEU A 152 -8.80 30.46 -18.72
CA LEU A 152 -9.61 30.47 -19.94
C LEU A 152 -10.45 29.20 -20.08
N CYS A 153 -9.86 28.02 -19.80
CA CYS A 153 -10.57 26.74 -19.88
C CYS A 153 -11.67 26.59 -18.82
N GLU A 154 -11.42 27.03 -17.58
CA GLU A 154 -12.38 26.82 -16.49
C GLU A 154 -13.44 27.92 -16.37
N LYS A 155 -13.12 29.16 -16.77
CA LYS A 155 -14.01 30.31 -16.53
C LYS A 155 -14.55 30.95 -17.81
N VAL A 156 -13.75 31.06 -18.85
CA VAL A 156 -14.11 31.83 -20.05
C VAL A 156 -14.78 30.96 -21.12
N ILE A 157 -14.17 29.84 -21.50
CA ILE A 157 -14.68 28.96 -22.57
C ILE A 157 -16.08 28.43 -22.26
N PRO A 158 -16.38 27.87 -21.06
CA PRO A 158 -17.69 27.27 -20.79
C PRO A 158 -18.86 28.26 -20.92
N GLN A 159 -18.61 29.54 -20.64
CA GLN A 159 -19.62 30.60 -20.69
C GLN A 159 -19.82 31.18 -22.10
N ASN A 160 -18.90 30.90 -23.03
CA ASN A 160 -18.86 31.57 -24.35
C ASN A 160 -18.87 30.61 -25.53
N VAL A 161 -19.11 29.30 -25.33
CA VAL A 161 -19.10 28.28 -26.39
C VAL A 161 -19.94 28.69 -27.61
N GLY A 162 -21.16 29.20 -27.39
CA GLY A 162 -22.06 29.57 -28.49
C GLY A 162 -21.62 30.77 -29.33
N VAL A 163 -20.72 31.61 -28.83
CA VAL A 163 -20.12 32.72 -29.59
C VAL A 163 -18.85 32.24 -30.30
N LEU A 164 -18.04 31.42 -29.62
CA LEU A 164 -16.79 30.88 -30.14
C LEU A 164 -16.96 29.91 -31.32
N THR A 165 -18.15 29.32 -31.52
CA THR A 165 -18.42 28.41 -32.64
C THR A 165 -19.08 29.05 -33.87
N GLN A 166 -19.40 30.34 -33.83
CA GLN A 166 -20.10 30.98 -34.95
C GLN A 166 -19.20 31.15 -36.19
N LEU A 167 -19.75 30.83 -37.37
CA LEU A 167 -19.07 31.00 -38.66
C LEU A 167 -19.65 32.22 -39.41
N PRO A 168 -19.07 33.43 -39.26
CA PRO A 168 -19.58 34.64 -39.91
C PRO A 168 -19.37 34.60 -41.43
N GLY A 169 -20.38 35.04 -42.20
CA GLY A 169 -20.28 35.25 -43.65
C GLY A 169 -20.91 34.18 -44.57
N LEU A 170 -21.54 33.13 -44.03
CA LEU A 170 -22.03 31.97 -44.82
C LEU A 170 -23.58 31.89 -44.99
N GLY A 171 -24.33 32.95 -44.65
CA GLY A 171 -25.79 33.00 -44.85
C GLY A 171 -26.57 31.90 -44.09
N THR A 172 -27.76 31.51 -44.58
CA THR A 172 -28.62 30.47 -43.97
C THR A 172 -27.97 29.09 -43.94
N ARG A 173 -27.11 28.78 -44.92
CA ARG A 173 -26.31 27.53 -44.97
C ARG A 173 -25.23 27.50 -43.88
N GLY A 174 -24.72 28.66 -43.47
CA GLY A 174 -23.76 28.81 -42.37
C GLY A 174 -24.27 28.32 -41.02
N ALA A 175 -25.58 28.44 -40.75
CA ALA A 175 -26.17 27.93 -39.50
C ALA A 175 -26.22 26.39 -39.46
N ALA A 176 -26.53 25.75 -40.59
CA ALA A 176 -26.51 24.30 -40.73
C ALA A 176 -25.08 23.74 -40.60
N MET A 177 -24.10 24.38 -41.26
CA MET A 177 -22.68 24.01 -41.14
C MET A 177 -22.14 24.22 -39.72
N THR A 178 -22.50 25.33 -39.06
CA THR A 178 -22.12 25.59 -37.66
C THR A 178 -22.70 24.50 -36.76
N THR A 179 -23.96 24.13 -36.94
CA THR A 179 -24.62 23.07 -36.16
C THR A 179 -23.94 21.72 -36.40
N ALA A 180 -23.62 21.40 -37.65
CA ALA A 180 -22.93 20.17 -38.02
C ALA A 180 -21.55 20.08 -37.36
N LEU A 181 -20.71 21.10 -37.54
CA LEU A 181 -19.35 21.15 -36.98
C LEU A 181 -19.33 21.23 -35.45
N THR A 182 -20.37 21.76 -34.82
CA THR A 182 -20.53 21.81 -33.37
C THR A 182 -20.89 20.43 -32.79
N ARG A 183 -21.62 19.58 -33.53
CA ARG A 183 -22.01 18.22 -33.11
C ARG A 183 -20.91 17.19 -33.35
N LEU A 184 -20.24 17.29 -34.49
CA LEU A 184 -18.85 16.86 -34.66
C LEU A 184 -18.01 17.68 -33.65
N ASN A 185 -16.70 17.59 -33.43
CA ASN A 185 -15.98 18.40 -32.41
C ASN A 185 -16.46 18.43 -30.91
N GLN A 186 -17.66 17.99 -30.51
CA GLN A 186 -18.01 17.82 -29.10
C GLN A 186 -17.10 16.77 -28.43
N PRO A 187 -16.74 16.94 -27.14
CA PRO A 187 -17.08 18.07 -26.26
C PRO A 187 -16.27 19.34 -26.59
N LEU A 188 -16.93 20.50 -26.58
CA LEU A 188 -16.28 21.77 -26.94
C LEU A 188 -15.51 22.42 -25.78
N ALA A 189 -15.99 22.25 -24.54
CA ALA A 189 -15.42 22.82 -23.31
C ALA A 189 -14.96 21.72 -22.34
N GLY A 190 -14.25 22.11 -21.27
CA GLY A 190 -13.62 21.20 -20.31
C GLY A 190 -12.15 20.93 -20.62
N ALA A 191 -11.43 20.31 -19.68
CA ALA A 191 -9.96 20.13 -19.77
C ALA A 191 -9.50 19.35 -21.02
N ASN A 192 -10.34 18.45 -21.52
CA ASN A 192 -10.13 17.66 -22.74
C ASN A 192 -11.07 18.09 -23.89
N GLY A 193 -11.69 19.27 -23.78
CA GLY A 193 -12.58 19.79 -24.82
C GLY A 193 -11.80 20.38 -26.01
N PHE A 194 -12.46 20.50 -27.17
CA PHE A 194 -11.88 21.06 -28.40
C PHE A 194 -11.09 22.34 -28.15
N PHE A 195 -11.69 23.33 -27.47
CA PHE A 195 -11.04 24.62 -27.24
C PHE A 195 -9.84 24.54 -26.29
N ALA A 196 -9.84 23.60 -25.33
CA ALA A 196 -8.70 23.40 -24.44
C ALA A 196 -7.47 22.83 -25.18
N HIS A 197 -7.70 21.91 -26.12
CA HIS A 197 -6.66 21.38 -27.00
C HIS A 197 -6.11 22.46 -27.94
N GLN A 198 -6.98 23.23 -28.59
CA GLN A 198 -6.55 24.33 -29.47
C GLN A 198 -5.78 25.39 -28.70
N LEU A 199 -6.24 25.76 -27.50
CA LEU A 199 -5.56 26.74 -26.66
C LEU A 199 -4.18 26.26 -26.19
N ARG A 200 -4.05 24.96 -25.86
CA ARG A 200 -2.76 24.37 -25.49
C ARG A 200 -1.76 24.44 -26.64
N ALA A 201 -2.16 23.95 -27.82
CA ALA A 201 -1.31 23.97 -29.01
C ALA A 201 -0.92 25.40 -29.43
N ASP A 202 -1.87 26.35 -29.37
CA ASP A 202 -1.62 27.76 -29.65
C ASP A 202 -0.61 28.37 -28.69
N MET A 203 -0.78 28.18 -27.38
CA MET A 203 0.10 28.75 -26.37
C MET A 203 1.50 28.12 -26.36
N GLU A 204 1.62 26.86 -26.76
CA GLU A 204 2.92 26.21 -26.98
C GLU A 204 3.67 26.85 -28.16
N ALA A 205 2.96 27.15 -29.26
CA ALA A 205 3.55 27.73 -30.46
C ALA A 205 3.80 29.24 -30.38
N HIS A 206 2.95 29.99 -29.67
CA HIS A 206 2.88 31.45 -29.76
C HIS A 206 2.93 32.18 -28.40
N GLY A 207 2.98 31.45 -27.28
CA GLY A 207 2.97 32.05 -25.94
C GLY A 207 1.62 32.61 -25.52
N THR A 208 1.59 33.47 -24.49
CA THR A 208 0.36 34.01 -23.90
C THR A 208 -0.19 35.23 -24.64
N GLU A 209 0.65 35.99 -25.33
CA GLU A 209 0.26 37.24 -26.00
C GLU A 209 -0.78 36.98 -27.10
N GLY A 210 -1.91 37.69 -27.05
CA GLY A 210 -3.01 37.56 -28.01
C GLY A 210 -3.80 36.24 -27.97
N ALA A 211 -3.56 35.37 -26.98
CA ALA A 211 -4.18 34.05 -26.91
C ALA A 211 -5.71 34.08 -26.89
N PHE A 212 -6.32 35.08 -26.25
CA PHE A 212 -7.78 35.21 -26.22
C PHE A 212 -8.35 35.56 -27.61
N THR A 213 -7.66 36.37 -28.40
CA THR A 213 -8.11 36.70 -29.76
C THR A 213 -7.99 35.52 -30.70
N ARG A 214 -6.90 34.75 -30.62
CA ARG A 214 -6.75 33.54 -31.43
C ARG A 214 -7.77 32.47 -31.05
N LEU A 215 -8.12 32.37 -29.76
CA LEU A 215 -9.23 31.52 -29.30
C LEU A 215 -10.57 31.87 -29.98
N GLN A 216 -10.84 33.15 -30.26
CA GLN A 216 -12.08 33.59 -30.92
C GLN A 216 -12.19 33.12 -32.38
N THR A 217 -11.07 32.90 -33.08
CA THR A 217 -11.08 32.40 -34.47
C THR A 217 -10.71 30.92 -34.58
N ALA A 218 -10.20 30.31 -33.51
CA ALA A 218 -9.70 28.94 -33.47
C ALA A 218 -10.70 27.90 -34.01
N PHE A 219 -11.99 28.06 -33.73
CA PHE A 219 -13.00 27.12 -34.23
C PHE A 219 -13.13 27.16 -35.76
N ARG A 220 -13.19 28.35 -36.35
CA ARG A 220 -13.25 28.50 -37.81
C ARG A 220 -11.97 28.02 -38.46
N ASP A 221 -10.83 28.45 -37.92
CA ASP A 221 -9.53 28.23 -38.54
C ASP A 221 -9.16 26.74 -38.50
N ALA A 222 -9.43 26.04 -37.40
CA ALA A 222 -9.22 24.59 -37.29
C ALA A 222 -10.15 23.77 -38.20
N ASN A 223 -11.35 24.27 -38.49
CA ASN A 223 -12.34 23.57 -39.34
C ASN A 223 -12.32 24.06 -40.80
N ALA A 224 -11.34 24.87 -41.23
CA ALA A 224 -11.35 25.50 -42.55
C ALA A 224 -11.45 24.51 -43.72
N ALA A 225 -10.74 23.38 -43.65
CA ALA A 225 -10.80 22.34 -44.68
C ALA A 225 -12.11 21.55 -44.65
N ASP A 226 -12.67 21.35 -43.47
CA ASP A 226 -13.93 20.62 -43.29
C ASP A 226 -15.10 21.48 -43.80
N ILE A 227 -15.01 22.80 -43.62
CA ILE A 227 -15.92 23.79 -44.21
C ILE A 227 -15.91 23.70 -45.75
N ASP A 228 -14.74 23.55 -46.39
CA ASP A 228 -14.65 23.41 -47.85
C ASP A 228 -15.34 22.13 -48.35
N ILE A 229 -15.12 20.99 -47.67
CA ILE A 229 -15.75 19.71 -48.04
C ILE A 229 -17.26 19.76 -47.83
N LEU A 230 -17.71 20.22 -46.68
CA LEU A 230 -19.14 20.35 -46.37
C LEU A 230 -19.84 21.27 -47.37
N SER A 231 -19.15 22.29 -47.89
CA SER A 231 -19.71 23.18 -48.93
C SER A 231 -20.02 22.46 -50.26
N SER A 232 -19.31 21.35 -50.56
CA SER A 232 -19.49 20.54 -51.76
C SER A 232 -20.62 19.52 -51.67
N LEU A 233 -21.19 19.31 -50.47
CA LEU A 233 -22.30 18.37 -50.25
C LEU A 233 -23.66 19.03 -50.42
N LYS A 234 -24.66 18.23 -50.79
CA LYS A 234 -26.07 18.64 -50.82
C LYS A 234 -26.68 18.69 -49.41
N ASP A 235 -27.79 19.42 -49.27
CA ASP A 235 -28.40 19.73 -47.97
C ASP A 235 -28.92 18.49 -47.21
N ASP A 236 -29.32 17.45 -47.94
CA ASP A 236 -29.70 16.14 -47.40
C ASP A 236 -28.54 15.47 -46.64
N MET A 237 -27.35 15.47 -47.23
CA MET A 237 -26.15 14.92 -46.60
C MET A 237 -25.62 15.81 -45.48
N LEU A 238 -25.73 17.14 -45.60
CA LEU A 238 -25.34 18.08 -44.53
C LEU A 238 -26.16 17.87 -43.25
N GLY A 239 -27.46 17.56 -43.39
CA GLY A 239 -28.32 17.25 -42.25
C GLY A 239 -28.08 15.86 -41.65
N LEU A 240 -27.71 14.89 -42.49
CA LEU A 240 -27.53 13.49 -42.10
C LEU A 240 -26.18 13.21 -41.42
N LEU A 241 -25.08 13.77 -41.94
CA LEU A 241 -23.71 13.52 -41.47
C LEU A 241 -23.51 13.62 -39.94
N PRO A 242 -24.01 14.67 -39.24
CA PRO A 242 -23.83 14.80 -37.80
C PRO A 242 -24.69 13.84 -36.96
N GLN A 243 -25.62 13.14 -37.60
CA GLN A 243 -26.48 12.12 -36.97
C GLN A 243 -25.91 10.72 -37.14
N LEU A 244 -24.92 10.55 -38.03
CA LEU A 244 -24.25 9.28 -38.24
C LEU A 244 -23.16 9.07 -37.17
N PRO A 245 -23.05 7.87 -36.58
CA PRO A 245 -22.09 7.58 -35.51
C PRO A 245 -20.63 7.75 -35.94
N ASN A 246 -20.31 7.58 -37.21
CA ASN A 246 -18.98 7.74 -37.81
C ASN A 246 -18.82 9.08 -38.58
N GLY A 247 -19.66 10.08 -38.32
CA GLY A 247 -19.70 11.33 -39.09
C GLY A 247 -18.39 12.12 -39.16
N LYS A 248 -17.57 12.10 -38.08
CA LYS A 248 -16.23 12.73 -38.08
C LYS A 248 -15.27 12.01 -39.01
N ASP A 249 -15.25 10.69 -38.90
CA ASP A 249 -14.39 9.83 -39.70
C ASP A 249 -14.77 9.90 -41.18
N MET A 250 -16.07 9.97 -41.50
CA MET A 250 -16.55 10.22 -42.86
C MET A 250 -16.00 11.52 -43.46
N ILE A 251 -15.99 12.62 -42.70
CA ILE A 251 -15.43 13.90 -43.17
C ILE A 251 -13.92 13.80 -43.37
N ALA A 252 -13.21 13.13 -42.46
CA ALA A 252 -11.79 12.85 -42.62
C ALA A 252 -11.52 12.03 -43.90
N THR A 253 -12.31 10.98 -44.17
CA THR A 253 -12.19 10.17 -45.39
C THR A 253 -12.47 10.99 -46.65
N LEU A 254 -13.50 11.83 -46.64
CA LEU A 254 -13.82 12.70 -47.78
C LEU A 254 -12.69 13.69 -48.05
N LYS A 255 -12.08 14.24 -46.99
CA LYS A 255 -10.91 15.13 -47.07
C LYS A 255 -9.71 14.46 -47.69
N GLU A 256 -9.39 13.25 -47.22
CA GLU A 256 -8.28 12.45 -47.71
C GLU A 256 -8.50 12.03 -49.17
N ALA A 257 -9.73 11.70 -49.56
CA ALA A 257 -10.08 11.24 -50.91
C ALA A 257 -10.27 12.38 -51.93
N LEU A 258 -10.52 13.62 -51.48
CA LEU A 258 -10.82 14.78 -52.33
C LEU A 258 -9.79 15.03 -53.44
N PRO A 259 -8.46 15.01 -53.18
CA PRO A 259 -7.46 15.25 -54.22
C PRO A 259 -7.47 14.19 -55.33
N MET A 260 -7.87 12.97 -55.01
CA MET A 260 -7.90 11.85 -55.96
C MET A 260 -9.23 11.83 -56.73
N LEU A 261 -10.36 11.81 -56.00
CA LEU A 261 -11.68 11.59 -56.61
C LEU A 261 -12.29 12.87 -57.22
N GLY A 262 -11.86 14.04 -56.79
CA GLY A 262 -12.47 15.32 -57.19
C GLY A 262 -13.83 15.59 -56.55
N ARG A 263 -14.28 16.84 -56.61
CA ARG A 263 -15.49 17.33 -55.93
C ARG A 263 -16.77 16.62 -56.38
N ASP A 264 -16.89 16.31 -57.67
CA ASP A 264 -18.11 15.72 -58.25
C ASP A 264 -18.43 14.32 -57.69
N ASN A 265 -17.42 13.62 -57.19
CA ASN A 265 -17.57 12.27 -56.62
C ASN A 265 -17.79 12.26 -55.10
N MET A 266 -17.63 13.39 -54.40
CA MET A 266 -17.75 13.46 -52.94
C MET A 266 -19.17 13.14 -52.46
N GLN A 267 -20.20 13.61 -53.17
CA GLN A 267 -21.59 13.28 -52.85
C GLN A 267 -21.85 11.77 -52.98
N GLY A 268 -21.34 11.14 -54.04
CA GLY A 268 -21.52 9.70 -54.29
C GLY A 268 -20.79 8.83 -53.27
N LEU A 269 -19.57 9.24 -52.88
CA LEU A 269 -18.80 8.57 -51.84
C LEU A 269 -19.49 8.71 -50.46
N ALA A 270 -19.92 9.92 -50.10
CA ALA A 270 -20.59 10.18 -48.83
C ALA A 270 -21.92 9.41 -48.71
N MET A 271 -22.69 9.32 -49.82
CA MET A 271 -23.89 8.50 -49.87
C MET A 271 -23.56 7.01 -49.74
N SER A 272 -22.52 6.53 -50.42
CA SER A 272 -22.07 5.13 -50.29
C SER A 272 -21.70 4.79 -48.85
N PHE A 273 -21.10 5.71 -48.10
CA PHE A 273 -20.77 5.50 -46.69
C PHE A 273 -22.02 5.54 -45.80
N ALA A 274 -22.97 6.45 -46.07
CA ALA A 274 -24.23 6.50 -45.34
C ALA A 274 -25.09 5.23 -45.56
N THR A 275 -25.02 4.63 -46.76
CA THR A 275 -25.75 3.39 -47.09
C THR A 275 -25.05 2.15 -46.55
N ASN A 276 -23.74 2.05 -46.73
CA ASN A 276 -22.99 0.81 -46.43
C ASN A 276 -22.37 0.80 -45.03
N MET A 277 -22.31 1.95 -44.36
CA MET A 277 -21.75 2.15 -43.02
C MET A 277 -20.41 1.43 -42.79
N PRO A 278 -19.37 1.71 -43.60
CA PRO A 278 -18.06 1.11 -43.39
C PRO A 278 -17.40 1.60 -42.10
N THR A 279 -16.49 0.81 -41.56
CA THR A 279 -15.53 1.26 -40.54
C THR A 279 -14.59 2.29 -41.18
N LEU A 280 -14.32 3.39 -40.48
CA LEU A 280 -13.54 4.53 -41.00
C LEU A 280 -12.59 5.11 -39.94
N ALA A 281 -12.44 4.42 -38.80
CA ALA A 281 -11.74 4.94 -37.64
C ALA A 281 -10.24 5.06 -37.92
N THR A 282 -9.66 4.09 -38.63
CA THR A 282 -8.24 4.09 -38.97
C THR A 282 -7.97 4.59 -40.40
N PRO A 283 -6.77 5.16 -40.68
CA PRO A 283 -6.40 5.52 -42.05
C PRO A 283 -6.47 4.35 -43.03
N ALA A 284 -6.14 3.12 -42.60
CA ALA A 284 -6.24 1.92 -43.42
C ALA A 284 -7.69 1.56 -43.76
N GLU A 285 -8.60 1.62 -42.78
CA GLU A 285 -10.04 1.43 -43.02
C GLU A 285 -10.61 2.48 -43.99
N ARG A 286 -10.20 3.73 -43.84
CA ARG A 286 -10.58 4.81 -44.77
C ARG A 286 -10.06 4.57 -46.19
N GLN A 287 -8.83 4.11 -46.31
CA GLN A 287 -8.23 3.71 -47.59
C GLN A 287 -9.03 2.59 -48.25
N ASP A 288 -9.32 1.53 -47.51
CA ASP A 288 -10.07 0.38 -48.00
C ASP A 288 -11.49 0.74 -48.42
N ALA A 289 -12.18 1.59 -47.66
CA ALA A 289 -13.53 2.05 -47.98
C ALA A 289 -13.58 2.86 -49.29
N VAL A 290 -12.63 3.79 -49.49
CA VAL A 290 -12.51 4.58 -50.73
C VAL A 290 -12.11 3.69 -51.90
N ARG A 291 -11.14 2.78 -51.69
CA ARG A 291 -10.72 1.81 -52.71
C ARG A 291 -11.88 0.92 -53.15
N GLY A 292 -12.69 0.44 -52.21
CA GLY A 292 -13.89 -0.34 -52.51
C GLY A 292 -14.92 0.44 -53.34
N PHE A 293 -15.11 1.73 -53.07
CA PHE A 293 -15.95 2.60 -53.90
C PHE A 293 -15.40 2.73 -55.33
N MET A 294 -14.09 2.90 -55.48
CA MET A 294 -13.43 2.97 -56.79
C MET A 294 -13.55 1.66 -57.57
N MET A 295 -13.34 0.52 -56.91
CA MET A 295 -13.50 -0.82 -57.51
C MET A 295 -14.92 -1.05 -58.04
N ARG A 296 -15.94 -0.74 -57.24
CA ARG A 296 -17.35 -0.87 -57.67
C ARG A 296 -17.68 0.02 -58.88
N THR A 297 -17.02 1.16 -58.98
CA THR A 297 -17.18 2.08 -60.12
C THR A 297 -16.48 1.53 -61.36
N ALA A 298 -15.25 1.02 -61.19
CA ALA A 298 -14.48 0.36 -62.26
C ALA A 298 -15.15 -0.92 -62.78
N GLY A 299 -15.81 -1.69 -61.90
CA GLY A 299 -16.58 -2.91 -62.22
C GLY A 299 -17.70 -2.71 -63.25
N LYS A 300 -18.10 -1.46 -63.52
CA LYS A 300 -19.12 -1.08 -64.51
C LYS A 300 -18.53 -0.63 -65.86
N ALA A 301 -17.21 -0.65 -66.00
CA ALA A 301 -16.53 -0.19 -67.21
C ALA A 301 -16.90 -1.04 -68.43
N GLU A 302 -16.84 -0.41 -69.62
CA GLU A 302 -17.10 -1.09 -70.90
C GLU A 302 -16.12 -2.24 -71.15
N GLY A 303 -14.86 -2.12 -70.69
CA GLY A 303 -13.82 -3.15 -70.88
C GLY A 303 -14.22 -4.52 -70.31
N ILE A 304 -14.85 -4.54 -69.14
CA ILE A 304 -15.32 -5.77 -68.48
C ILE A 304 -16.44 -6.44 -69.30
N ARG A 305 -17.32 -5.66 -69.94
CA ARG A 305 -18.35 -6.20 -70.86
C ARG A 305 -17.74 -6.79 -72.13
N GLN A 306 -16.64 -6.21 -72.63
CA GLN A 306 -15.90 -6.75 -73.76
C GLN A 306 -15.21 -8.08 -73.42
N ALA A 307 -14.64 -8.20 -72.21
CA ALA A 307 -14.03 -9.44 -71.72
C ALA A 307 -15.03 -10.63 -71.73
N MET A 308 -16.28 -10.40 -71.31
CA MET A 308 -17.34 -11.44 -71.40
C MET A 308 -17.56 -11.91 -72.85
N THR A 309 -17.60 -10.95 -73.77
CA THR A 309 -17.84 -11.23 -75.19
C THR A 309 -16.70 -12.06 -75.79
N LEU A 310 -15.45 -11.74 -75.44
CA LEU A 310 -14.26 -12.50 -75.88
C LEU A 310 -14.23 -13.92 -75.32
N ALA A 311 -14.72 -14.14 -74.10
CA ALA A 311 -14.83 -15.46 -73.47
C ALA A 311 -15.98 -16.32 -74.01
N GLY A 312 -16.88 -15.73 -74.81
CA GLY A 312 -18.10 -16.37 -75.31
C GLY A 312 -19.22 -16.44 -74.26
N LEU A 313 -19.25 -15.51 -73.31
CA LEU A 313 -20.25 -15.41 -72.24
C LEU A 313 -21.22 -14.23 -72.48
N PRO A 314 -22.45 -14.28 -71.92
CA PRO A 314 -23.39 -13.16 -71.98
C PRO A 314 -22.82 -11.88 -71.34
N GLN A 315 -22.96 -10.73 -72.00
CA GLN A 315 -22.39 -9.45 -71.52
C GLN A 315 -22.92 -9.02 -70.15
N ASN A 316 -24.15 -9.39 -69.79
CA ASN A 316 -24.76 -9.06 -68.51
C ASN A 316 -24.14 -9.82 -67.32
N PHE A 317 -23.31 -10.84 -67.55
CA PHE A 317 -22.55 -11.52 -66.49
C PHE A 317 -21.48 -10.60 -65.88
N SER A 318 -21.01 -9.60 -66.64
CA SER A 318 -19.97 -8.65 -66.21
C SER A 318 -20.24 -8.04 -64.83
N SER A 319 -21.48 -7.63 -64.57
CA SER A 319 -21.87 -7.02 -63.29
C SER A 319 -21.79 -7.97 -62.10
N ALA A 320 -22.17 -9.24 -62.28
CA ALA A 320 -22.08 -10.25 -61.23
C ALA A 320 -20.62 -10.63 -60.97
N LEU A 321 -19.85 -10.88 -62.03
CA LEU A 321 -18.46 -11.33 -61.91
C LEU A 321 -17.55 -10.23 -61.36
N ALA A 322 -17.72 -8.97 -61.79
CA ALA A 322 -16.92 -7.85 -61.28
C ALA A 322 -17.14 -7.57 -59.78
N ASN A 323 -18.25 -8.03 -59.21
CA ASN A 323 -18.53 -7.93 -57.78
C ASN A 323 -18.41 -9.28 -57.05
N ASN A 324 -17.85 -10.31 -57.70
CA ASN A 324 -17.60 -11.57 -57.04
C ASN A 324 -16.52 -11.39 -55.93
N PRO A 325 -16.71 -11.97 -54.73
CA PRO A 325 -15.76 -11.82 -53.63
C PRO A 325 -14.31 -12.19 -53.99
N ALA A 326 -14.10 -13.25 -54.79
CA ALA A 326 -12.78 -13.67 -55.23
C ALA A 326 -12.13 -12.65 -56.20
N VAL A 327 -12.93 -12.02 -57.06
CA VAL A 327 -12.47 -10.93 -57.95
C VAL A 327 -12.08 -9.70 -57.13
N ILE A 328 -12.90 -9.30 -56.16
CA ILE A 328 -12.60 -8.17 -55.28
C ILE A 328 -11.33 -8.44 -54.46
N LYS A 329 -11.17 -9.66 -53.93
CA LYS A 329 -9.98 -10.10 -53.19
C LYS A 329 -8.74 -10.09 -54.07
N HIS A 330 -8.82 -10.60 -55.30
CA HIS A 330 -7.69 -10.61 -56.22
C HIS A 330 -7.32 -9.20 -56.72
N CYS A 331 -8.30 -8.37 -57.06
CA CYS A 331 -8.09 -6.95 -57.39
C CYS A 331 -7.42 -6.21 -56.23
N THR A 332 -7.85 -6.48 -54.99
CA THR A 332 -7.22 -5.95 -53.78
C THR A 332 -5.76 -6.37 -53.64
N ALA A 333 -5.45 -7.66 -53.86
CA ALA A 333 -4.08 -8.16 -53.85
C ALA A 333 -3.21 -7.48 -54.92
N LEU A 334 -3.71 -7.34 -56.15
CA LEU A 334 -3.00 -6.66 -57.25
C LEU A 334 -2.70 -5.18 -56.96
N LEU A 335 -3.58 -4.51 -56.20
CA LEU A 335 -3.35 -3.15 -55.74
C LEU A 335 -2.40 -3.08 -54.55
N ASN A 336 -2.39 -4.08 -53.66
CA ASN A 336 -1.45 -4.15 -52.55
C ASN A 336 -0.02 -4.45 -53.01
N ASP A 337 0.15 -5.34 -53.99
CA ASP A 337 1.45 -5.70 -54.56
C ASP A 337 2.08 -4.54 -55.34
N ASN A 338 1.27 -3.60 -55.81
CA ASN A 338 1.73 -2.41 -56.50
C ASN A 338 0.84 -1.19 -56.20
N PRO A 339 1.02 -0.55 -55.03
CA PRO A 339 0.10 0.47 -54.50
C PRO A 339 0.11 1.80 -55.25
N GLY A 340 1.13 2.04 -56.09
CA GLY A 340 1.29 3.29 -56.83
C GLY A 340 1.76 4.48 -55.97
N PRO A 341 2.01 5.66 -56.57
CA PRO A 341 2.46 6.84 -55.85
C PRO A 341 1.28 7.55 -55.15
N GLY A 342 1.14 7.35 -53.84
CA GLY A 342 0.17 8.07 -53.02
C GLY A 342 -0.48 7.20 -51.96
N VAL A 343 -1.33 7.83 -51.14
CA VAL A 343 -2.12 7.18 -50.08
C VAL A 343 -3.28 6.36 -50.67
N TYR A 344 -3.75 6.71 -51.87
CA TYR A 344 -4.80 6.01 -52.62
C TYR A 344 -4.29 5.65 -54.02
N PRO A 345 -4.64 4.47 -54.57
CA PRO A 345 -4.36 4.15 -55.96
C PRO A 345 -5.16 5.07 -56.90
N SER A 346 -4.64 5.35 -58.10
CA SER A 346 -5.34 6.17 -59.09
C SER A 346 -6.57 5.44 -59.67
N GLN A 347 -7.55 6.18 -60.20
CA GLN A 347 -8.72 5.56 -60.86
C GLN A 347 -8.34 4.63 -62.01
N GLU A 348 -7.33 5.02 -62.80
CA GLU A 348 -6.82 4.20 -63.92
C GLU A 348 -6.22 2.89 -63.42
N ARG A 349 -5.46 2.92 -62.31
CA ARG A 349 -4.83 1.73 -61.74
C ARG A 349 -5.87 0.77 -61.16
N VAL A 350 -6.90 1.28 -60.50
CA VAL A 350 -8.00 0.45 -60.00
C VAL A 350 -8.78 -0.17 -61.16
N ALA A 351 -8.97 0.55 -62.26
CA ALA A 351 -9.62 0.00 -63.45
C ALA A 351 -8.78 -1.12 -64.11
N GLU A 352 -7.47 -0.95 -64.23
CA GLU A 352 -6.55 -1.96 -64.74
C GLU A 352 -6.53 -3.22 -63.87
N ALA A 353 -6.38 -3.06 -62.55
CA ALA A 353 -6.38 -4.18 -61.61
C ALA A 353 -7.70 -4.95 -61.62
N MET A 354 -8.83 -4.24 -61.76
CA MET A 354 -10.15 -4.87 -61.88
C MET A 354 -10.29 -5.65 -63.19
N ASP A 355 -9.81 -5.12 -64.32
CA ASP A 355 -9.87 -5.81 -65.60
C ASP A 355 -9.06 -7.10 -65.60
N ILE A 356 -7.84 -7.06 -65.04
CA ILE A 356 -7.00 -8.26 -64.84
C ILE A 356 -7.71 -9.26 -63.93
N ALA A 357 -8.24 -8.81 -62.79
CA ALA A 357 -8.86 -9.69 -61.83
C ALA A 357 -10.10 -10.41 -62.40
N VAL A 358 -10.92 -9.70 -63.18
CA VAL A 358 -12.06 -10.32 -63.87
C VAL A 358 -11.59 -11.28 -64.95
N GLN A 359 -10.57 -10.95 -65.75
CA GLN A 359 -10.06 -11.85 -66.80
C GLN A 359 -9.57 -13.17 -66.22
N VAL A 360 -8.71 -13.12 -65.21
CA VAL A 360 -8.18 -14.33 -64.53
C VAL A 360 -9.32 -15.16 -63.97
N PHE A 361 -10.26 -14.53 -63.26
CA PHE A 361 -11.39 -15.24 -62.67
C PHE A 361 -12.29 -15.90 -63.72
N VAL A 362 -12.53 -15.22 -64.85
CA VAL A 362 -13.30 -15.76 -65.98
C VAL A 362 -12.57 -16.94 -66.61
N GLU A 363 -11.26 -16.87 -66.79
CA GLU A 363 -10.44 -17.97 -67.33
C GLU A 363 -10.50 -19.20 -66.44
N ASP A 364 -10.29 -19.04 -65.13
CA ASP A 364 -10.29 -20.13 -64.15
C ASP A 364 -11.65 -20.81 -64.02
N ASN A 365 -12.74 -20.05 -64.16
CA ASN A 365 -14.11 -20.54 -64.00
C ASN A 365 -14.85 -20.74 -65.32
N LEU A 366 -14.18 -20.59 -66.48
CA LEU A 366 -14.82 -20.58 -67.80
C LEU A 366 -15.71 -21.80 -68.08
N PRO A 367 -15.31 -23.05 -67.74
CA PRO A 367 -16.16 -24.22 -67.97
C PRO A 367 -17.50 -24.12 -67.22
N LEU A 368 -17.46 -23.73 -65.94
CA LEU A 368 -18.64 -23.57 -65.10
C LEU A 368 -19.52 -22.41 -65.57
N LEU A 369 -18.91 -21.28 -65.93
CA LEU A 369 -19.63 -20.11 -66.45
C LEU A 369 -20.36 -20.41 -67.76
N ARG A 370 -19.77 -21.22 -68.65
CA ARG A 370 -20.43 -21.70 -69.88
C ARG A 370 -21.57 -22.66 -69.58
N GLU A 371 -21.37 -23.56 -68.61
CA GLU A 371 -22.43 -24.47 -68.15
C GLU A 371 -23.62 -23.67 -67.60
N PHE A 372 -23.37 -22.63 -66.79
CA PHE A 372 -24.40 -21.72 -66.29
C PHE A 372 -25.12 -20.95 -67.40
N ALA A 373 -24.38 -20.51 -68.44
CA ALA A 373 -24.98 -19.88 -69.61
C ALA A 373 -25.86 -20.85 -70.43
N LEU A 374 -25.58 -22.15 -70.40
CA LEU A 374 -26.44 -23.19 -70.99
C LEU A 374 -27.65 -23.50 -70.11
N MET A 375 -27.49 -23.62 -68.79
CA MET A 375 -28.61 -23.79 -67.86
C MET A 375 -29.61 -22.63 -67.91
N ALA A 376 -29.15 -21.41 -68.19
CA ALA A 376 -30.05 -20.27 -68.37
C ALA A 376 -30.93 -20.36 -69.63
N GLN A 377 -30.59 -21.25 -70.58
CA GLN A 377 -31.39 -21.54 -71.78
C GLN A 377 -32.41 -22.67 -71.53
N ASP A 378 -32.08 -23.60 -70.63
CA ASP A 378 -32.92 -24.74 -70.24
C ASP A 378 -32.80 -25.00 -68.72
N PRO A 379 -33.52 -24.25 -67.87
CA PRO A 379 -33.37 -24.33 -66.43
C PRO A 379 -33.98 -25.61 -65.84
N PRO A 380 -33.35 -26.22 -64.81
CA PRO A 380 -33.88 -27.41 -64.18
C PRO A 380 -35.09 -27.07 -63.29
N GLY A 381 -36.30 -27.26 -63.82
CA GLY A 381 -37.56 -27.12 -63.10
C GLY A 381 -38.15 -25.70 -63.05
N ASP A 382 -39.27 -25.56 -62.33
CA ASP A 382 -40.00 -24.29 -62.19
C ASP A 382 -39.45 -23.49 -61.01
N LEU A 383 -38.59 -22.49 -61.30
CA LEU A 383 -37.89 -21.67 -60.31
C LEU A 383 -38.57 -20.30 -60.16
N ASN A 384 -38.58 -19.74 -58.94
CA ASN A 384 -39.16 -18.42 -58.67
C ASN A 384 -38.16 -17.49 -57.96
N PRO A 385 -37.77 -16.34 -58.54
CA PRO A 385 -38.11 -15.88 -59.89
C PRO A 385 -37.44 -16.76 -60.97
N PRO A 386 -38.04 -16.87 -62.17
CA PRO A 386 -37.56 -17.77 -63.22
C PRO A 386 -36.13 -17.44 -63.63
N VAL A 387 -35.34 -18.49 -63.86
CA VAL A 387 -33.98 -18.39 -64.39
C VAL A 387 -34.07 -18.19 -65.89
N THR A 388 -33.64 -17.02 -66.34
CA THR A 388 -33.60 -16.60 -67.74
C THR A 388 -32.22 -16.03 -68.04
N ALA A 389 -31.90 -15.81 -69.31
CA ALA A 389 -30.67 -15.12 -69.70
C ALA A 389 -30.49 -13.76 -69.00
N GLU A 390 -31.58 -13.03 -68.68
CA GLU A 390 -31.53 -11.72 -68.01
C GLU A 390 -31.33 -11.86 -66.49
N THR A 391 -31.92 -12.87 -65.86
CA THR A 391 -31.91 -13.06 -64.39
C THR A 391 -30.78 -13.93 -63.88
N MET A 392 -30.13 -14.73 -64.75
CA MET A 392 -29.01 -15.61 -64.40
C MET A 392 -27.88 -14.92 -63.59
N PRO A 393 -27.46 -13.68 -63.89
CA PRO A 393 -26.41 -13.00 -63.12
C PRO A 393 -26.66 -12.95 -61.61
N ARG A 394 -27.92 -12.98 -61.16
CA ARG A 394 -28.31 -12.97 -59.75
C ARG A 394 -27.86 -14.22 -58.99
N TYR A 395 -27.64 -15.34 -59.69
CA TYR A 395 -27.35 -16.64 -59.08
C TYR A 395 -25.91 -17.11 -59.28
N ILE A 396 -25.17 -16.53 -60.25
CA ILE A 396 -23.83 -17.01 -60.65
C ILE A 396 -22.88 -17.14 -59.47
N ASN A 397 -22.73 -16.07 -58.66
CA ASN A 397 -21.76 -16.07 -57.56
C ASN A 397 -22.14 -17.10 -56.48
N ALA A 398 -23.43 -17.19 -56.15
CA ALA A 398 -23.95 -18.18 -55.22
C ALA A 398 -23.73 -19.61 -55.72
N MET A 399 -23.89 -19.87 -57.02
CA MET A 399 -23.61 -21.17 -57.63
C MET A 399 -22.12 -21.51 -57.67
N LEU A 400 -21.24 -20.55 -57.95
CA LEU A 400 -19.78 -20.78 -57.94
C LEU A 400 -19.28 -21.16 -56.54
N ALA A 401 -19.80 -20.53 -55.49
CA ALA A 401 -19.38 -20.79 -54.12
C ALA A 401 -20.15 -21.95 -53.45
N GLY A 402 -21.34 -22.30 -53.94
CA GLY A 402 -22.27 -23.23 -53.25
C GLY A 402 -21.92 -24.71 -53.36
N ASP A 403 -20.98 -25.10 -54.25
CA ASP A 403 -20.53 -26.49 -54.36
C ASP A 403 -19.99 -27.05 -53.05
N VAL A 404 -19.29 -26.23 -52.26
CA VAL A 404 -18.70 -26.65 -50.99
C VAL A 404 -19.77 -27.05 -49.98
N MET A 405 -20.92 -26.37 -49.99
CA MET A 405 -22.04 -26.64 -49.10
C MET A 405 -22.73 -27.94 -49.52
N VAL A 406 -22.91 -28.15 -50.82
CA VAL A 406 -23.51 -29.37 -51.37
C VAL A 406 -22.60 -30.59 -51.18
N GLU A 407 -21.28 -30.43 -51.31
CA GLU A 407 -20.31 -31.51 -51.08
C GLU A 407 -20.35 -32.04 -49.63
N GLN A 408 -20.51 -31.15 -48.65
CA GLN A 408 -20.65 -31.55 -47.24
C GLN A 408 -21.90 -32.40 -46.97
N LEU A 409 -22.97 -32.15 -47.73
CA LEU A 409 -24.22 -32.90 -47.62
C LEU A 409 -24.15 -34.24 -48.35
N LEU A 410 -23.41 -34.31 -49.46
CA LEU A 410 -23.26 -35.53 -50.27
C LEU A 410 -22.23 -36.52 -49.71
N ASN A 411 -21.28 -36.08 -48.88
CA ASN A 411 -20.20 -36.91 -48.39
C ASN A 411 -20.02 -36.82 -46.86
N ASP A 412 -20.32 -37.91 -46.16
CA ASP A 412 -20.23 -38.00 -44.69
C ASP A 412 -18.80 -37.81 -44.15
N SER A 413 -17.77 -38.11 -44.95
CA SER A 413 -16.37 -38.15 -44.50
C SER A 413 -15.62 -36.80 -44.55
N VAL A 414 -16.27 -35.73 -44.99
CA VAL A 414 -15.66 -34.40 -45.04
C VAL A 414 -15.76 -33.71 -43.66
N PRO A 415 -14.63 -33.27 -43.06
CA PRO A 415 -14.64 -32.64 -41.74
C PRO A 415 -15.22 -31.22 -41.77
N MET A 416 -15.81 -30.82 -40.65
CA MET A 416 -16.31 -29.47 -40.38
C MET A 416 -15.23 -28.68 -39.62
N ASP A 417 -14.12 -28.37 -40.28
CA ASP A 417 -12.96 -27.71 -39.65
C ASP A 417 -12.93 -26.18 -39.89
N ALA A 418 -11.88 -25.50 -39.44
CA ALA A 418 -11.71 -24.05 -39.65
C ALA A 418 -11.72 -23.66 -41.14
N ALA A 419 -11.19 -24.52 -42.03
CA ALA A 419 -11.21 -24.28 -43.47
C ALA A 419 -12.62 -24.40 -44.07
N PHE A 420 -13.51 -25.17 -43.44
CA PHE A 420 -14.92 -25.18 -43.79
C PHE A 420 -15.65 -23.91 -43.32
N LEU A 421 -15.36 -23.38 -42.13
CA LEU A 421 -15.93 -22.12 -41.64
C LEU A 421 -15.61 -20.94 -42.57
N GLU A 422 -14.36 -20.84 -43.02
CA GLU A 422 -13.95 -19.83 -44.03
C GLU A 422 -14.73 -19.99 -45.34
N ARG A 423 -14.96 -21.23 -45.80
CA ARG A 423 -15.72 -21.49 -47.03
C ARG A 423 -17.22 -21.17 -46.89
N ILE A 424 -17.80 -21.28 -45.69
CA ILE A 424 -19.16 -20.79 -45.41
C ILE A 424 -19.20 -19.27 -45.52
N ALA A 425 -18.20 -18.57 -44.97
CA ALA A 425 -18.08 -17.11 -45.06
C ALA A 425 -17.98 -16.65 -46.54
N ASP A 426 -17.12 -17.30 -47.34
CA ASP A 426 -16.97 -17.03 -48.77
C ASP A 426 -18.31 -17.23 -49.53
N HIS A 427 -19.06 -18.28 -49.20
CA HIS A 427 -20.38 -18.53 -49.81
C HIS A 427 -21.43 -17.48 -49.40
N ALA A 428 -21.42 -17.07 -48.13
CA ALA A 428 -22.27 -16.01 -47.61
C ALA A 428 -22.02 -14.66 -48.31
N ASP A 429 -20.75 -14.31 -48.53
CA ASP A 429 -20.37 -13.11 -49.30
C ASP A 429 -20.79 -13.22 -50.76
N ALA A 430 -20.68 -14.41 -51.35
CA ALA A 430 -21.13 -14.65 -52.71
C ALA A 430 -22.66 -14.48 -52.87
N LEU A 431 -23.46 -14.89 -51.89
CA LEU A 431 -24.90 -14.61 -51.85
C LEU A 431 -25.18 -13.10 -51.78
N ASN A 432 -24.50 -12.37 -50.90
CA ASN A 432 -24.67 -10.93 -50.75
C ASN A 432 -24.28 -10.15 -52.02
N SER A 433 -23.28 -10.63 -52.76
CA SER A 433 -22.84 -9.99 -54.01
C SER A 433 -23.94 -9.95 -55.09
N ALA A 434 -24.97 -10.81 -54.98
CA ALA A 434 -26.10 -10.82 -55.89
C ALA A 434 -26.87 -9.49 -55.90
N ALA A 435 -26.82 -8.70 -54.82
CA ALA A 435 -27.40 -7.36 -54.72
C ALA A 435 -27.02 -6.47 -55.91
N HIS A 436 -25.81 -6.63 -56.45
CA HIS A 436 -25.30 -5.85 -57.58
C HIS A 436 -25.96 -6.20 -58.92
N SER A 437 -26.74 -7.29 -58.96
CA SER A 437 -27.51 -7.76 -60.12
C SER A 437 -29.02 -7.49 -60.01
N PHE A 438 -29.47 -6.82 -58.94
CA PHE A 438 -30.86 -6.41 -58.75
C PHE A 438 -31.09 -4.94 -59.09
N LYS A 439 -32.32 -4.60 -59.48
CA LYS A 439 -32.81 -3.23 -59.61
C LYS A 439 -33.78 -2.96 -58.47
N GLY A 440 -33.34 -2.27 -57.42
CA GLY A 440 -34.15 -1.96 -56.23
C GLY A 440 -33.53 -2.47 -54.94
N ASP A 441 -34.30 -2.47 -53.86
CA ASP A 441 -33.88 -2.99 -52.55
C ASP A 441 -33.68 -4.50 -52.63
N TYR A 442 -32.53 -4.97 -52.14
CA TYR A 442 -32.20 -6.40 -52.06
C TYR A 442 -32.36 -6.85 -50.60
N GLY A 443 -33.50 -7.46 -50.31
CA GLY A 443 -33.92 -7.80 -48.96
C GLY A 443 -33.68 -9.26 -48.56
N ALA A 444 -34.10 -9.62 -47.35
CA ALA A 444 -33.99 -11.00 -46.83
C ALA A 444 -34.73 -12.02 -47.71
N ASP A 445 -35.89 -11.65 -48.24
CA ASP A 445 -36.68 -12.51 -49.14
C ASP A 445 -35.97 -12.77 -50.46
N ASP A 446 -35.29 -11.76 -51.02
CA ASP A 446 -34.49 -11.91 -52.24
C ASP A 446 -33.27 -12.79 -52.01
N ILE A 447 -32.59 -12.65 -50.87
CA ILE A 447 -31.47 -13.52 -50.47
C ILE A 447 -31.94 -14.98 -50.36
N ALA A 448 -33.07 -15.21 -49.69
CA ALA A 448 -33.64 -16.54 -49.55
C ALA A 448 -34.04 -17.15 -50.91
N ALA A 449 -34.62 -16.36 -51.82
CA ALA A 449 -34.94 -16.80 -53.16
C ALA A 449 -33.70 -17.13 -54.00
N VAL A 450 -32.64 -16.30 -53.90
CA VAL A 450 -31.35 -16.56 -54.56
C VAL A 450 -30.71 -17.83 -54.05
N LEU A 451 -30.66 -18.02 -52.73
CA LEU A 451 -30.10 -19.22 -52.12
C LEU A 451 -30.88 -20.47 -52.54
N ARG A 452 -32.21 -20.46 -52.38
CA ARG A 452 -33.07 -21.61 -52.72
C ARG A 452 -32.85 -22.06 -54.16
N ASN A 453 -32.97 -21.14 -55.11
CA ASN A 453 -32.85 -21.47 -56.52
C ASN A 453 -31.41 -21.91 -56.88
N SER A 454 -30.39 -21.32 -56.25
CA SER A 454 -28.99 -21.74 -56.43
C SER A 454 -28.78 -23.17 -55.95
N VAL A 455 -29.30 -23.53 -54.78
CA VAL A 455 -29.25 -24.91 -54.24
C VAL A 455 -29.99 -25.86 -55.18
N SER A 456 -31.19 -25.52 -55.65
CA SER A 456 -31.94 -26.36 -56.61
C SER A 456 -31.14 -26.65 -57.87
N MET A 457 -30.50 -25.62 -58.45
CA MET A 457 -29.68 -25.79 -59.65
C MET A 457 -28.40 -26.60 -59.37
N LEU A 458 -27.76 -26.40 -58.23
CA LEU A 458 -26.57 -27.16 -57.83
C LEU A 458 -26.87 -28.64 -57.61
N LEU A 459 -27.99 -28.97 -56.94
CA LEU A 459 -28.43 -30.35 -56.73
C LEU A 459 -28.76 -31.03 -58.06
N ALA A 460 -29.47 -30.34 -58.96
CA ALA A 460 -29.75 -30.83 -60.30
C ALA A 460 -28.45 -31.11 -61.09
N ARG A 461 -27.46 -30.20 -61.01
CA ARG A 461 -26.15 -30.38 -61.64
C ARG A 461 -25.39 -31.60 -61.09
N ARG A 462 -25.51 -31.87 -59.80
CA ARG A 462 -24.89 -33.02 -59.12
C ARG A 462 -25.66 -34.33 -59.33
N GLY A 463 -26.76 -34.32 -60.08
CA GLY A 463 -27.56 -35.51 -60.39
C GLY A 463 -28.36 -36.02 -59.20
N VAL A 464 -28.67 -35.16 -58.22
CA VAL A 464 -29.46 -35.52 -57.05
C VAL A 464 -30.92 -35.76 -57.46
N THR A 465 -31.43 -36.95 -57.15
CA THR A 465 -32.82 -37.35 -57.41
C THR A 465 -33.71 -37.13 -56.19
N GLN A 466 -35.03 -37.13 -56.39
CA GLN A 466 -36.00 -36.78 -55.35
C GLN A 466 -35.99 -37.73 -54.15
N ASP A 467 -35.62 -38.99 -54.34
CA ASP A 467 -35.45 -40.01 -53.30
C ASP A 467 -34.22 -39.79 -52.41
N MET A 468 -33.23 -39.01 -52.86
CA MET A 468 -32.03 -38.69 -52.09
C MET A 468 -32.21 -37.49 -51.15
N LEU A 469 -33.28 -36.70 -51.31
CA LEU A 469 -33.52 -35.48 -50.52
C LEU A 469 -33.67 -35.73 -49.01
N PRO A 470 -34.35 -36.80 -48.53
CA PRO A 470 -34.43 -37.08 -47.09
C PRO A 470 -33.06 -37.34 -46.45
N ASP A 471 -32.16 -38.08 -47.12
CA ASP A 471 -30.81 -38.36 -46.62
C ASP A 471 -29.95 -37.09 -46.60
N LEU A 472 -30.04 -36.25 -47.64
CA LEU A 472 -29.40 -34.93 -47.66
C LEU A 472 -29.90 -34.03 -46.52
N MET A 473 -31.20 -34.07 -46.24
CA MET A 473 -31.81 -33.30 -45.16
C MET A 473 -31.35 -33.80 -43.79
N LYS A 474 -31.22 -35.12 -43.61
CA LYS A 474 -30.63 -35.71 -42.41
C LYS A 474 -29.18 -35.25 -42.23
N ASN A 475 -28.38 -35.26 -43.30
CA ASN A 475 -27.00 -34.76 -43.25
C ASN A 475 -26.92 -33.26 -42.93
N ALA A 476 -27.86 -32.46 -43.42
CA ALA A 476 -27.97 -31.05 -43.04
C ALA A 476 -28.27 -30.89 -41.54
N VAL A 477 -29.19 -31.69 -40.98
CA VAL A 477 -29.48 -31.67 -39.53
C VAL A 477 -28.26 -32.10 -38.71
N ASP A 478 -27.59 -33.19 -39.09
CA ASP A 478 -26.50 -33.76 -38.31
C ASP A 478 -25.22 -32.93 -38.37
N LYS A 479 -24.95 -32.25 -39.49
CA LYS A 479 -23.73 -31.44 -39.68
C LYS A 479 -23.95 -29.95 -39.53
N PHE A 480 -24.95 -29.38 -40.22
CA PHE A 480 -25.17 -27.93 -40.22
C PHE A 480 -25.93 -27.48 -38.96
N GLY A 481 -26.83 -28.32 -38.41
CA GLY A 481 -27.59 -28.01 -37.19
C GLY A 481 -26.71 -27.63 -35.99
N PRO A 482 -25.78 -28.50 -35.54
CA PRO A 482 -24.90 -28.20 -34.42
C PRO A 482 -24.06 -26.92 -34.61
N LEU A 483 -23.57 -26.68 -35.82
CA LEU A 483 -22.78 -25.50 -36.12
C LEU A 483 -23.66 -24.23 -36.15
N ALA A 484 -24.87 -24.30 -36.71
CA ALA A 484 -25.84 -23.21 -36.68
C ALA A 484 -26.21 -22.83 -35.24
N ASN A 485 -26.45 -23.82 -34.37
CA ASN A 485 -26.71 -23.60 -32.94
C ASN A 485 -25.55 -22.86 -32.24
N GLN A 486 -24.29 -23.17 -32.60
CA GLN A 486 -23.11 -22.51 -32.04
C GLN A 486 -22.98 -21.05 -32.53
N PHE A 487 -23.23 -20.79 -33.81
CA PHE A 487 -23.33 -19.41 -34.33
C PHE A 487 -24.48 -18.64 -33.69
N ALA A 488 -25.67 -19.24 -33.53
CA ALA A 488 -26.80 -18.63 -32.86
C ALA A 488 -26.47 -18.26 -31.40
N THR A 489 -25.78 -19.16 -30.69
CA THR A 489 -25.30 -18.93 -29.31
C THR A 489 -24.31 -17.77 -29.24
N LEU A 490 -23.32 -17.74 -30.14
CA LEU A 490 -22.32 -16.67 -30.23
C LEU A 490 -22.97 -15.32 -30.60
N ASN A 491 -23.84 -15.30 -31.61
CA ASN A 491 -24.58 -14.12 -32.03
C ASN A 491 -25.45 -13.56 -30.89
N GLY A 492 -26.15 -14.43 -30.16
CA GLY A 492 -26.93 -14.03 -28.98
C GLY A 492 -26.07 -13.51 -27.82
N ALA A 493 -24.83 -13.98 -27.69
CA ALA A 493 -23.87 -13.47 -26.71
C ALA A 493 -23.34 -12.08 -27.08
N ILE A 494 -23.03 -11.88 -28.37
CA ILE A 494 -22.61 -10.59 -28.93
C ILE A 494 -23.72 -9.55 -28.75
N GLN A 495 -24.97 -9.90 -29.06
CA GLN A 495 -26.13 -9.03 -28.83
C GLN A 495 -26.31 -8.67 -27.34
N ARG A 496 -25.84 -9.52 -26.42
CA ARG A 496 -25.79 -9.27 -24.97
C ARG A 496 -24.54 -8.54 -24.49
N GLY A 497 -23.62 -8.17 -25.39
CA GLY A 497 -22.47 -7.30 -25.10
C GLY A 497 -21.09 -7.94 -25.29
N LEU A 498 -20.99 -9.21 -25.70
CA LEU A 498 -19.69 -9.86 -25.96
C LEU A 498 -18.94 -9.13 -27.10
N GLY A 499 -17.71 -8.70 -26.84
CA GLY A 499 -16.83 -8.07 -27.84
C GLY A 499 -17.12 -6.60 -28.18
N GLY A 500 -18.12 -5.97 -27.55
CA GLY A 500 -18.45 -4.56 -27.76
C GLY A 500 -18.68 -4.22 -29.24
N MET A 501 -18.05 -3.13 -29.73
CA MET A 501 -18.15 -2.71 -31.13
C MET A 501 -17.64 -3.75 -32.13
N ARG A 502 -16.52 -4.43 -31.82
CA ARG A 502 -15.98 -5.51 -32.66
C ARG A 502 -16.89 -6.74 -32.68
N GLY A 503 -17.57 -7.00 -31.56
CA GLY A 503 -18.65 -7.99 -31.50
C GLY A 503 -19.76 -7.64 -32.49
N LEU A 504 -20.26 -6.40 -32.46
CA LEU A 504 -21.31 -5.94 -33.38
C LEU A 504 -20.86 -5.97 -34.85
N GLU A 505 -19.58 -5.73 -35.14
CA GLU A 505 -19.01 -5.89 -36.48
C GLU A 505 -19.06 -7.36 -36.93
N PHE A 506 -18.62 -8.29 -36.08
CA PHE A 506 -18.67 -9.73 -36.34
C PHE A 506 -20.11 -10.27 -36.42
N LEU A 507 -21.07 -9.66 -35.70
CA LEU A 507 -22.46 -10.12 -35.65
C LEU A 507 -23.09 -10.25 -37.05
N LYS A 508 -22.74 -9.34 -37.97
CA LYS A 508 -23.24 -9.40 -39.35
C LYS A 508 -22.76 -10.67 -40.04
N GLU A 509 -21.48 -11.00 -39.89
CA GLU A 509 -20.88 -12.19 -40.48
C GLU A 509 -21.44 -13.46 -39.83
N GLY A 510 -21.42 -13.54 -38.50
CA GLY A 510 -21.97 -14.68 -37.75
C GLY A 510 -23.45 -14.94 -38.03
N MET A 511 -24.27 -13.89 -38.21
CA MET A 511 -25.68 -14.03 -38.62
C MET A 511 -25.81 -14.52 -40.05
N THR A 512 -24.92 -14.12 -40.95
CA THR A 512 -24.97 -14.54 -42.35
C THR A 512 -24.53 -16.00 -42.50
N GLN A 513 -23.51 -16.44 -41.74
CA GLN A 513 -23.12 -17.85 -41.69
C GLN A 513 -24.22 -18.73 -41.10
N PHE A 514 -24.85 -18.29 -40.01
CA PHE A 514 -26.03 -18.95 -39.46
C PHE A 514 -27.15 -19.11 -40.51
N ARG A 515 -27.53 -18.01 -41.17
CA ARG A 515 -28.58 -18.01 -42.21
C ARG A 515 -28.23 -18.86 -43.43
N SER A 516 -26.95 -18.96 -43.78
CA SER A 516 -26.47 -19.82 -44.86
C SER A 516 -26.72 -21.30 -44.52
N LEU A 517 -26.34 -21.72 -43.32
CA LEU A 517 -26.53 -23.11 -42.84
C LEU A 517 -28.00 -23.50 -42.77
N GLU A 518 -28.82 -22.67 -42.12
CA GLU A 518 -30.26 -22.88 -41.99
C GLU A 518 -30.98 -22.76 -43.34
N GLY A 519 -30.53 -21.84 -44.21
CA GLY A 519 -31.10 -21.61 -45.52
C GLY A 519 -30.95 -22.78 -46.49
N HIS A 520 -29.86 -23.55 -46.39
CA HIS A 520 -29.71 -24.80 -47.15
C HIS A 520 -30.72 -25.87 -46.72
N ALA A 521 -31.00 -25.98 -45.42
CA ALA A 521 -32.05 -26.85 -44.91
C ALA A 521 -33.44 -26.41 -45.42
N ARG A 522 -33.75 -25.11 -45.36
CA ARG A 522 -35.00 -24.56 -45.94
C ARG A 522 -35.12 -24.85 -47.44
N ALA A 523 -34.02 -24.74 -48.19
CA ALA A 523 -33.99 -25.03 -49.62
C ALA A 523 -34.27 -26.51 -49.91
N LEU A 524 -33.62 -27.44 -49.19
CA LEU A 524 -33.88 -28.87 -49.30
C LEU A 524 -35.34 -29.22 -49.00
N ILE A 525 -35.87 -28.72 -47.87
CA ILE A 525 -37.28 -28.91 -47.50
C ILE A 525 -38.20 -28.43 -48.61
N SER A 526 -37.92 -27.27 -49.22
CA SER A 526 -38.78 -26.75 -50.30
C SER A 526 -38.90 -27.69 -51.50
N LEU A 527 -37.87 -28.49 -51.77
CA LEU A 527 -37.79 -29.45 -52.88
C LEU A 527 -38.40 -30.82 -52.55
N MET A 528 -38.63 -31.13 -51.27
CA MET A 528 -39.19 -32.41 -50.84
C MET A 528 -40.68 -32.53 -51.19
N SER A 529 -41.11 -33.76 -51.49
CA SER A 529 -42.54 -34.07 -51.65
C SER A 529 -43.29 -33.88 -50.33
N ARG A 530 -44.62 -33.74 -50.40
CA ARG A 530 -45.43 -33.64 -49.17
C ARG A 530 -45.29 -34.88 -48.29
N GLU A 531 -45.27 -36.07 -48.88
CA GLU A 531 -45.06 -37.34 -48.15
C GLU A 531 -43.75 -37.33 -47.37
N GLN A 532 -42.65 -36.93 -48.02
CA GLN A 532 -41.35 -36.83 -47.38
C GLN A 532 -41.33 -35.79 -46.24
N LYS A 533 -42.04 -34.66 -46.39
CA LYS A 533 -42.18 -33.65 -45.32
C LYS A 533 -42.98 -34.19 -44.14
N VAL A 534 -44.04 -34.95 -44.39
CA VAL A 534 -44.85 -35.59 -43.34
C VAL A 534 -44.01 -36.62 -42.57
N ASP A 535 -43.24 -37.45 -43.27
CA ASP A 535 -42.36 -38.45 -42.65
C ASP A 535 -41.31 -37.83 -41.70
N MET A 536 -40.88 -36.59 -42.00
CA MET A 536 -39.95 -35.82 -41.17
C MET A 536 -40.65 -34.95 -40.11
N GLY A 537 -41.98 -34.95 -40.04
CA GLY A 537 -42.76 -34.16 -39.08
C GLY A 537 -42.85 -32.66 -39.42
N ILE A 538 -42.59 -32.28 -40.67
CA ILE A 538 -42.55 -30.89 -41.15
C ILE A 538 -43.88 -30.45 -41.79
N ALA A 539 -44.76 -31.41 -42.13
CA ALA A 539 -46.08 -31.14 -42.71
C ALA A 539 -47.17 -32.01 -42.07
N THR A 540 -48.44 -31.57 -42.16
CA THR A 540 -49.56 -32.27 -41.55
C THR A 540 -49.89 -33.59 -42.26
N PRO A 541 -50.08 -34.71 -41.53
CA PRO A 541 -50.44 -36.00 -42.12
C PRO A 541 -51.84 -36.04 -42.76
N GLY A 542 -52.01 -36.81 -43.85
CA GLY A 542 -53.30 -37.13 -44.49
C GLY A 542 -53.54 -36.47 -45.86
N ASP A 543 -54.65 -36.87 -46.52
CA ASP A 543 -55.11 -36.26 -47.78
C ASP A 543 -55.74 -34.89 -47.51
N VAL A 544 -54.89 -33.86 -47.44
CA VAL A 544 -55.28 -32.46 -47.20
C VAL A 544 -55.12 -31.62 -48.46
N ASP A 545 -55.98 -30.62 -48.64
CA ASP A 545 -55.82 -29.62 -49.72
C ASP A 545 -54.63 -28.70 -49.39
N PRO A 546 -53.50 -28.77 -50.13
CA PRO A 546 -52.32 -27.97 -49.85
C PRO A 546 -52.51 -26.47 -50.14
N GLN A 547 -53.62 -26.07 -50.77
CA GLN A 547 -53.97 -24.67 -51.01
C GLN A 547 -54.83 -24.05 -49.91
N SER A 548 -55.24 -24.82 -48.91
CA SER A 548 -55.97 -24.32 -47.74
C SER A 548 -55.06 -23.41 -46.89
N GLU A 549 -55.50 -22.18 -46.60
CA GLU A 549 -54.79 -21.25 -45.73
C GLU A 549 -54.47 -21.87 -44.35
N GLU A 550 -55.37 -22.71 -43.82
CA GLU A 550 -55.17 -23.36 -42.52
C GLU A 550 -54.10 -24.45 -42.56
N ILE A 551 -54.01 -25.20 -43.67
CA ILE A 551 -52.96 -26.22 -43.85
C ILE A 551 -51.61 -25.54 -44.09
N GLN A 552 -51.58 -24.44 -44.86
CA GLN A 552 -50.35 -23.65 -45.06
C GLN A 552 -49.85 -23.02 -43.75
N ARG A 553 -50.78 -22.58 -42.89
CA ARG A 553 -50.45 -22.07 -41.55
C ARG A 553 -49.88 -23.19 -40.67
N GLN A 554 -50.53 -24.35 -40.60
CA GLN A 554 -50.09 -25.50 -39.80
C GLN A 554 -48.75 -26.08 -40.28
N ASP A 555 -48.57 -26.24 -41.60
CA ASP A 555 -47.28 -26.66 -42.18
C ASP A 555 -46.20 -25.61 -41.91
N GLY A 556 -46.54 -24.32 -41.93
CA GLY A 556 -45.63 -23.23 -41.57
C GLY A 556 -45.20 -23.26 -40.10
N GLU A 557 -46.12 -23.60 -39.19
CA GLU A 557 -45.82 -23.79 -37.76
C GLU A 557 -44.91 -25.00 -37.53
N LEU A 558 -45.22 -26.15 -38.13
CA LEU A 558 -44.38 -27.36 -38.05
C LEU A 558 -42.98 -27.14 -38.63
N LEU A 559 -42.87 -26.42 -39.74
CA LEU A 559 -41.57 -26.03 -40.31
C LEU A 559 -40.78 -25.14 -39.34
N SER A 560 -41.45 -24.18 -38.71
CA SER A 560 -40.80 -23.27 -37.75
C SER A 560 -40.32 -24.04 -36.51
N GLU A 561 -41.17 -24.89 -35.92
CA GLU A 561 -40.79 -25.76 -34.79
C GLU A 561 -39.63 -26.71 -35.14
N PHE A 562 -39.63 -27.27 -36.35
CA PHE A 562 -38.55 -28.11 -36.82
C PHE A 562 -37.22 -27.33 -36.89
N LEU A 563 -37.21 -26.15 -37.51
CA LEU A 563 -36.00 -25.33 -37.64
C LEU A 563 -35.52 -24.83 -36.27
N GLU A 564 -36.42 -24.38 -35.41
CA GLU A 564 -36.11 -23.96 -34.04
C GLU A 564 -35.44 -25.08 -33.24
N SER A 565 -35.96 -26.32 -33.36
CA SER A 565 -35.44 -27.47 -32.62
C SER A 565 -34.12 -28.05 -33.17
N LYS A 566 -33.77 -27.78 -34.43
CA LYS A 566 -32.60 -28.37 -35.10
C LYS A 566 -31.46 -27.39 -35.38
N PHE A 567 -31.78 -26.12 -35.61
CA PHE A 567 -30.81 -25.10 -36.05
C PHE A 567 -30.77 -23.85 -35.16
N GLU A 568 -31.79 -23.55 -34.34
CA GLU A 568 -31.86 -22.34 -33.49
C GLU A 568 -31.83 -22.63 -31.98
N VAL A 569 -31.16 -23.70 -31.56
CA VAL A 569 -31.03 -24.05 -30.14
C VAL A 569 -29.92 -23.20 -29.51
N PHE A 570 -30.31 -22.21 -28.71
CA PHE A 570 -29.37 -21.38 -27.94
C PHE A 570 -28.76 -22.17 -26.77
N GLY A 571 -27.44 -22.31 -26.79
CA GLY A 571 -26.66 -22.96 -25.74
C GLY A 571 -25.97 -21.97 -24.79
N ASP A 572 -25.07 -22.51 -23.97
CA ASP A 572 -24.18 -21.72 -23.12
C ASP A 572 -22.97 -21.23 -23.92
N THR A 573 -22.63 -19.96 -23.77
CA THR A 573 -21.39 -19.36 -24.29
C THR A 573 -20.12 -20.10 -23.88
N GLU A 574 -20.12 -20.78 -22.74
CA GLU A 574 -18.99 -21.61 -22.32
C GLU A 574 -18.79 -22.85 -23.21
N GLN A 575 -19.83 -23.30 -23.93
CA GLN A 575 -19.82 -24.47 -24.79
C GLN A 575 -19.41 -24.17 -26.25
N ILE A 576 -19.08 -22.91 -26.56
CA ILE A 576 -18.57 -22.53 -27.90
C ILE A 576 -17.24 -23.27 -28.14
N PRO A 577 -17.11 -24.08 -29.21
CA PRO A 577 -15.91 -24.86 -29.46
C PRO A 577 -14.70 -24.00 -29.80
N VAL A 578 -13.49 -24.52 -29.53
CA VAL A 578 -12.21 -23.85 -29.81
C VAL A 578 -12.12 -23.37 -31.26
N MET A 579 -12.52 -24.20 -32.23
CA MET A 579 -12.51 -23.84 -33.65
C MET A 579 -13.31 -22.57 -33.97
N LEU A 580 -14.47 -22.36 -33.32
CA LEU A 580 -15.32 -21.20 -33.54
C LEU A 580 -14.78 -19.98 -32.78
N ARG A 581 -14.15 -20.19 -31.61
CA ARG A 581 -13.45 -19.12 -30.88
C ARG A 581 -12.22 -18.63 -31.65
N GLU A 582 -11.48 -19.54 -32.27
CA GLU A 582 -10.33 -19.20 -33.12
C GLU A 582 -10.76 -18.51 -34.41
N PHE A 583 -11.82 -19.00 -35.05
CA PHE A 583 -12.44 -18.32 -36.19
C PHE A 583 -12.89 -16.90 -35.81
N ALA A 584 -13.62 -16.73 -34.71
CA ALA A 584 -14.01 -15.40 -34.24
C ALA A 584 -12.78 -14.50 -33.98
N ARG A 585 -11.70 -15.06 -33.41
CA ARG A 585 -10.45 -14.32 -33.15
C ARG A 585 -9.72 -13.92 -34.44
N SER A 586 -9.65 -14.78 -35.45
CA SER A 586 -9.04 -14.44 -36.75
C SER A 586 -9.83 -13.36 -37.48
N HIS A 587 -11.12 -13.26 -37.21
CA HIS A 587 -12.03 -12.22 -37.71
C HIS A 587 -12.18 -11.02 -36.75
N GLY A 588 -11.26 -10.86 -35.80
CA GLY A 588 -11.13 -9.66 -34.97
C GLY A 588 -11.97 -9.62 -33.69
N LEU A 589 -12.78 -10.65 -33.42
CA LEU A 589 -13.56 -10.80 -32.19
C LEU A 589 -12.76 -11.57 -31.14
N ASP A 590 -12.27 -10.86 -30.13
CA ASP A 590 -11.48 -11.47 -29.07
C ASP A 590 -12.35 -12.23 -28.06
N ILE A 591 -12.34 -13.56 -28.17
CA ILE A 591 -13.00 -14.49 -27.26
C ILE A 591 -11.92 -15.27 -26.51
N PRO A 592 -11.93 -15.36 -25.16
CA PRO A 592 -10.96 -16.15 -24.42
C PRO A 592 -10.86 -17.60 -24.90
N ARG A 593 -9.64 -18.15 -25.00
CA ARG A 593 -9.41 -19.54 -25.44
C ARG A 593 -10.13 -20.56 -24.55
N LEU A 594 -10.16 -20.31 -23.24
CA LEU A 594 -10.79 -21.13 -22.22
C LEU A 594 -12.05 -20.45 -21.68
N SER A 595 -13.02 -21.21 -21.18
CA SER A 595 -14.13 -20.63 -20.41
C SER A 595 -13.64 -20.06 -19.07
N THR A 596 -14.46 -19.26 -18.39
CA THR A 596 -14.12 -18.71 -17.06
C THR A 596 -13.82 -19.83 -16.06
N THR A 597 -14.63 -20.89 -16.10
CA THR A 597 -14.48 -22.10 -15.28
C THR A 597 -13.16 -22.82 -15.57
N GLN A 598 -12.83 -23.02 -16.86
CA GLN A 598 -11.60 -23.68 -17.28
C GLN A 598 -10.35 -22.85 -16.97
N HIS A 599 -10.42 -21.53 -17.16
CA HIS A 599 -9.34 -20.62 -16.82
C HIS A 599 -9.08 -20.61 -15.31
N SER A 600 -10.12 -20.63 -14.49
CA SER A 600 -9.99 -20.69 -13.02
C SER A 600 -9.38 -22.01 -12.56
N ALA A 601 -9.81 -23.14 -13.14
CA ALA A 601 -9.24 -24.45 -12.86
C ALA A 601 -7.78 -24.55 -13.28
N LEU A 602 -7.42 -24.04 -14.47
CA LEU A 602 -6.05 -24.01 -14.94
C LEU A 602 -5.16 -23.08 -14.09
N SER A 603 -5.66 -21.90 -13.74
CA SER A 603 -4.94 -20.96 -12.87
C SER A 603 -4.69 -21.56 -11.49
N GLY A 604 -5.66 -22.32 -10.95
CA GLY A 604 -5.50 -23.12 -9.74
C GLY A 604 -4.39 -24.17 -9.88
N ALA A 605 -4.44 -25.01 -10.92
CA ALA A 605 -3.43 -26.03 -11.18
C ALA A 605 -2.02 -25.45 -11.44
N ASN A 606 -1.94 -24.32 -12.14
CA ASN A 606 -0.68 -23.61 -12.38
C ASN A 606 -0.11 -23.04 -11.08
N ARG A 607 -0.95 -22.50 -10.19
CA ARG A 607 -0.53 -22.07 -8.85
C ARG A 607 -0.03 -23.22 -8.01
N GLU A 608 -0.72 -24.37 -8.02
CA GLU A 608 -0.29 -25.58 -7.31
C GLU A 608 1.08 -26.06 -7.82
N THR A 609 1.29 -26.07 -9.12
CA THR A 609 2.58 -26.45 -9.72
C THR A 609 3.69 -25.46 -9.36
N PHE A 610 3.40 -24.16 -9.41
CA PHE A 610 4.32 -23.10 -9.01
C PHE A 610 4.76 -23.26 -7.54
N ASN A 611 3.79 -23.42 -6.63
CA ASN A 611 4.08 -23.62 -5.21
C ASN A 611 4.85 -24.93 -4.97
N ALA A 612 4.49 -26.02 -5.65
CA ALA A 612 5.18 -27.30 -5.51
C ALA A 612 6.66 -27.22 -5.95
N VAL A 613 6.99 -26.46 -7.00
CA VAL A 613 8.38 -26.24 -7.42
C VAL A 613 9.14 -25.38 -6.42
N LEU A 614 8.49 -24.34 -5.87
CA LEU A 614 9.09 -23.53 -4.81
C LEU A 614 9.36 -24.37 -3.56
N ASP A 615 8.38 -25.10 -3.05
CA ASP A 615 8.50 -25.94 -1.84
C ASP A 615 9.53 -27.07 -2.00
N GLU A 616 9.73 -27.58 -3.24
CA GLU A 616 10.76 -28.55 -3.56
C GLU A 616 12.18 -28.00 -3.29
N LEU A 617 12.41 -26.71 -3.56
CA LEU A 617 13.71 -26.04 -3.45
C LEU A 617 13.87 -25.28 -2.13
N ILE A 618 12.85 -24.55 -1.69
CA ILE A 618 12.84 -23.68 -0.52
C ILE A 618 11.53 -23.95 0.22
N PRO A 619 11.53 -24.85 1.22
CA PRO A 619 10.31 -25.20 1.93
C PRO A 619 9.86 -24.02 2.80
N GLU A 620 8.56 -23.71 2.80
CA GLU A 620 7.97 -22.68 3.65
C GLU A 620 7.24 -23.32 4.86
N GLN A 621 8.00 -23.91 5.79
CA GLN A 621 7.44 -24.55 6.99
C GLN A 621 7.21 -23.57 8.15
N GLY A 622 7.68 -22.33 7.99
CA GLY A 622 7.52 -21.24 8.94
C GLY A 622 8.45 -21.36 10.13
N HIS A 623 9.61 -22.02 9.98
CA HIS A 623 10.60 -22.16 11.04
C HIS A 623 11.64 -21.02 11.01
N VAL A 624 12.40 -20.85 12.11
CA VAL A 624 13.48 -19.84 12.19
C VAL A 624 14.52 -20.11 11.11
N VAL A 625 14.93 -21.37 10.98
CA VAL A 625 15.79 -21.84 9.88
C VAL A 625 15.06 -22.95 9.12
N GLU A 626 14.91 -22.77 7.82
CA GLU A 626 14.31 -23.79 6.96
C GLU A 626 15.33 -24.87 6.63
N ALA A 627 14.89 -26.13 6.60
CA ALA A 627 15.78 -27.24 6.30
C ALA A 627 16.13 -27.27 4.80
N ASN A 628 17.41 -27.45 4.50
CA ASN A 628 17.86 -27.59 3.11
C ASN A 628 17.35 -28.90 2.51
N THR A 629 16.61 -28.79 1.40
CA THR A 629 16.12 -29.93 0.64
C THR A 629 17.23 -30.54 -0.20
N ASP A 630 17.03 -31.77 -0.66
CA ASP A 630 17.98 -32.42 -1.58
C ASP A 630 18.08 -31.67 -2.91
N ALA A 631 17.00 -31.02 -3.36
CA ALA A 631 17.00 -30.19 -4.57
C ALA A 631 17.84 -28.92 -4.38
N PHE A 632 17.72 -28.24 -3.23
CA PHE A 632 18.59 -27.11 -2.89
C PHE A 632 20.07 -27.51 -2.85
N ARG A 633 20.39 -28.65 -2.21
CA ARG A 633 21.75 -29.19 -2.17
C ARG A 633 22.28 -29.51 -3.56
N ALA A 634 21.46 -30.08 -4.44
CA ALA A 634 21.85 -30.34 -5.82
C ALA A 634 22.18 -29.05 -6.61
N VAL A 635 21.43 -27.97 -6.40
CA VAL A 635 21.74 -26.64 -6.98
C VAL A 635 23.06 -26.11 -6.43
N PHE A 636 23.27 -26.19 -5.11
CA PHE A 636 24.52 -25.78 -4.46
C PHE A 636 25.73 -26.56 -5.03
N ASP A 637 25.63 -27.89 -5.10
CA ASP A 637 26.71 -28.76 -5.56
C ASP A 637 27.07 -28.50 -7.02
N SER A 638 26.06 -28.30 -7.89
CA SER A 638 26.22 -27.96 -9.31
C SER A 638 27.02 -26.67 -9.52
N ILE A 639 26.78 -25.65 -8.70
CA ILE A 639 27.49 -24.36 -8.80
C ILE A 639 28.88 -24.44 -8.19
N ASN A 640 29.03 -25.26 -7.16
CA ASN A 640 30.29 -25.41 -6.44
C ASN A 640 31.26 -26.42 -7.08
N GLU A 641 30.95 -27.00 -8.25
CA GLU A 641 31.83 -27.96 -8.96
C GLU A 641 33.26 -27.42 -9.15
N ASP A 642 33.39 -26.13 -9.48
CA ASP A 642 34.68 -25.43 -9.66
C ASP A 642 35.20 -24.76 -8.38
N GLY A 643 34.54 -24.95 -7.24
CA GLY A 643 34.88 -24.32 -5.96
C GLY A 643 34.47 -22.86 -5.84
N ALA A 644 33.54 -22.39 -6.68
CA ALA A 644 33.07 -21.00 -6.71
C ALA A 644 32.44 -20.55 -5.37
N LEU A 645 31.85 -21.48 -4.60
CA LEU A 645 31.17 -21.22 -3.33
C LEU A 645 32.08 -21.52 -2.12
N ALA A 646 33.40 -21.55 -2.29
CA ALA A 646 34.36 -21.89 -1.23
C ALA A 646 34.14 -21.05 0.06
N GLY A 647 34.06 -21.72 1.22
CA GLY A 647 33.85 -21.05 2.50
C GLY A 647 32.38 -20.91 2.92
N LEU A 648 31.43 -21.14 2.00
CA LEU A 648 30.04 -21.40 2.37
C LEU A 648 29.89 -22.82 2.93
N ARG A 649 29.09 -22.96 3.99
CA ARG A 649 28.75 -24.26 4.59
C ARG A 649 27.29 -24.56 4.22
N PRO A 650 27.02 -25.53 3.32
CA PRO A 650 25.66 -25.75 2.83
C PRO A 650 24.66 -25.98 3.97
N ASP A 651 25.00 -26.76 4.99
CA ASP A 651 24.11 -27.01 6.13
C ASP A 651 23.92 -25.80 7.08
N ALA A 652 24.71 -24.74 6.95
CA ALA A 652 24.55 -23.50 7.72
C ALA A 652 23.71 -22.44 6.98
N ILE A 653 23.45 -22.65 5.68
CA ILE A 653 22.65 -21.73 4.87
C ILE A 653 21.19 -21.94 5.20
N ASN A 654 20.51 -20.84 5.55
CA ASN A 654 19.05 -20.81 5.63
C ASN A 654 18.51 -20.49 4.23
N PRO A 655 17.67 -21.34 3.62
CA PRO A 655 17.18 -21.10 2.27
C PRO A 655 16.02 -20.07 2.25
N ARG A 656 15.39 -19.81 3.40
CA ARG A 656 14.24 -18.89 3.53
C ARG A 656 14.45 -17.51 2.90
N PRO A 657 15.59 -16.81 3.07
CA PRO A 657 15.78 -15.48 2.47
C PRO A 657 15.73 -15.47 0.94
N PHE A 658 15.98 -16.61 0.28
CA PHE A 658 15.92 -16.71 -1.18
C PHE A 658 14.48 -16.77 -1.71
N TYR A 659 13.49 -17.11 -0.87
CA TYR A 659 12.12 -17.40 -1.30
C TYR A 659 11.49 -16.22 -2.06
N GLN A 660 11.61 -15.01 -1.53
CA GLN A 660 10.99 -13.84 -2.13
C GLN A 660 11.62 -13.50 -3.50
N GLY A 661 12.95 -13.56 -3.59
CA GLY A 661 13.67 -13.33 -4.85
C GLY A 661 13.29 -14.33 -5.93
N VAL A 662 13.26 -15.62 -5.57
CA VAL A 662 12.86 -16.70 -6.49
C VAL A 662 11.39 -16.58 -6.89
N SER A 663 10.47 -16.41 -5.94
CA SER A 663 9.03 -16.29 -6.21
C SER A 663 8.71 -15.11 -7.15
N GLN A 664 9.36 -13.95 -6.94
CA GLN A 664 9.22 -12.79 -7.82
C GLN A 664 9.77 -13.07 -9.23
N ALA A 665 10.90 -13.77 -9.34
CA ALA A 665 11.49 -14.13 -10.64
C ALA A 665 10.64 -15.14 -11.43
N LEU A 666 9.95 -16.06 -10.75
CA LEU A 666 9.09 -17.06 -11.37
C LEU A 666 7.70 -16.53 -11.76
N THR A 667 7.19 -15.51 -11.07
CA THR A 667 5.84 -14.95 -11.26
C THR A 667 5.51 -14.57 -12.71
N PRO A 668 6.42 -13.95 -13.51
CA PRO A 668 6.17 -13.68 -14.92
C PRO A 668 5.85 -14.93 -15.77
N LEU A 669 6.49 -16.07 -15.49
CA LEU A 669 6.21 -17.32 -16.22
C LEU A 669 4.82 -17.86 -15.90
N LEU A 670 4.41 -17.78 -14.63
CA LEU A 670 3.07 -18.15 -14.19
C LEU A 670 2.00 -17.27 -14.85
N ASN A 671 2.23 -15.96 -14.88
CA ASN A 671 1.28 -15.01 -15.48
C ASN A 671 1.15 -15.23 -16.99
N ALA A 672 2.27 -15.38 -17.71
CA ALA A 672 2.26 -15.66 -19.14
C ALA A 672 1.49 -16.96 -19.46
N ALA A 673 1.73 -18.05 -18.72
CA ALA A 673 1.02 -19.31 -18.91
C ALA A 673 -0.49 -19.16 -18.69
N ASN A 674 -0.90 -18.43 -17.64
CA ASN A 674 -2.31 -18.17 -17.36
C ASN A 674 -2.97 -17.32 -18.45
N GLU A 675 -2.32 -16.25 -18.90
CA GLU A 675 -2.82 -15.36 -19.96
C GLU A 675 -2.99 -16.10 -21.29
N GLU A 676 -2.04 -16.98 -21.64
CA GLU A 676 -2.09 -17.77 -22.87
C GLU A 676 -3.05 -18.96 -22.82
N GLY A 677 -3.52 -19.32 -21.61
CA GLY A 677 -4.37 -20.49 -21.36
C GLY A 677 -3.61 -21.81 -21.42
N ASN A 678 -2.32 -21.80 -21.06
CA ASN A 678 -1.41 -22.95 -21.09
C ASN A 678 -1.09 -23.45 -19.67
N ALA A 679 -0.74 -24.73 -19.54
CA ALA A 679 -0.15 -25.25 -18.32
C ALA A 679 1.28 -24.71 -18.16
N VAL A 680 1.65 -24.32 -16.94
CA VAL A 680 3.01 -23.85 -16.64
C VAL A 680 4.01 -25.00 -16.72
N ASP A 681 5.17 -24.77 -17.34
CA ASP A 681 6.23 -25.78 -17.45
C ASP A 681 7.03 -25.87 -16.15
N ALA A 682 6.81 -26.96 -15.40
CA ALA A 682 7.52 -27.22 -14.15
C ALA A 682 9.04 -27.38 -14.33
N ALA A 683 9.53 -27.84 -15.48
CA ALA A 683 10.96 -27.95 -15.73
C ALA A 683 11.59 -26.57 -15.95
N GLN A 684 10.89 -25.69 -16.68
CA GLN A 684 11.32 -24.31 -16.87
C GLN A 684 11.32 -23.53 -15.55
N LEU A 685 10.30 -23.73 -14.70
CA LEU A 685 10.26 -23.14 -13.36
C LEU A 685 11.45 -23.60 -12.51
N ARG A 686 11.76 -24.91 -12.48
CA ARG A 686 12.90 -25.45 -11.73
C ARG A 686 14.23 -24.87 -12.20
N GLN A 687 14.44 -24.79 -13.51
CA GLN A 687 15.67 -24.24 -14.07
C GLN A 687 15.86 -22.78 -13.66
N LEU A 688 14.85 -21.93 -13.85
CA LEU A 688 14.93 -20.52 -13.49
C LEU A 688 15.10 -20.33 -11.98
N ALA A 689 14.41 -21.13 -11.16
CA ALA A 689 14.58 -21.10 -9.72
C ALA A 689 16.02 -21.47 -9.31
N GLY A 690 16.58 -22.53 -9.91
CA GLY A 690 17.98 -22.92 -9.69
C GLY A 690 18.99 -21.83 -10.10
N ASP A 691 18.76 -21.18 -11.25
CA ASP A 691 19.62 -20.09 -11.73
C ASP A 691 19.59 -18.88 -10.77
N VAL A 692 18.41 -18.51 -10.26
CA VAL A 692 18.25 -17.40 -9.30
C VAL A 692 18.88 -17.74 -7.95
N ILE A 693 18.61 -18.93 -7.40
CA ILE A 693 19.27 -19.42 -6.18
C ILE A 693 20.79 -19.38 -6.36
N GLY A 694 21.28 -19.78 -7.53
CA GLY A 694 22.70 -19.77 -7.80
C GLY A 694 23.34 -18.39 -7.82
N ALA A 695 22.68 -17.42 -8.43
CA ALA A 695 23.11 -16.03 -8.39
C ALA A 695 23.13 -15.48 -6.96
N GLU A 696 22.13 -15.82 -6.13
CA GLU A 696 22.08 -15.40 -4.73
C GLU A 696 23.15 -16.06 -3.86
N LEU A 697 23.49 -17.33 -4.10
CA LEU A 697 24.59 -18.02 -3.43
C LEU A 697 25.95 -17.37 -3.74
N LEU A 698 26.16 -16.96 -4.99
CA LEU A 698 27.36 -16.20 -5.38
C LEU A 698 27.39 -14.82 -4.68
N GLY A 699 26.26 -14.12 -4.62
CA GLY A 699 26.17 -12.85 -3.88
C GLY A 699 26.45 -13.02 -2.37
N LEU A 700 26.01 -14.12 -1.76
CA LEU A 700 26.34 -14.45 -0.38
C LEU A 700 27.84 -14.74 -0.21
N LYS A 701 28.45 -15.45 -1.15
CA LYS A 701 29.91 -15.69 -1.17
C LYS A 701 30.69 -14.36 -1.25
N ASP A 702 30.29 -13.44 -2.12
CA ASP A 702 30.88 -12.10 -2.23
C ASP A 702 30.74 -11.34 -0.90
N THR A 703 29.57 -11.43 -0.26
CA THR A 703 29.34 -10.85 1.07
C THR A 703 30.33 -11.39 2.11
N LEU A 704 30.59 -12.70 2.11
CA LEU A 704 31.56 -13.31 3.04
C LEU A 704 33.00 -12.83 2.76
N ASP A 705 33.37 -12.64 1.50
CA ASP A 705 34.68 -12.10 1.13
C ASP A 705 34.84 -10.65 1.58
N ASP A 706 33.79 -9.83 1.38
CA ASP A 706 33.75 -8.44 1.83
C ASP A 706 33.85 -8.31 3.36
N ILE A 707 33.18 -9.20 4.10
CA ILE A 707 33.38 -9.31 5.57
C ILE A 707 34.85 -9.66 5.88
N GLY A 708 35.46 -10.55 5.12
CA GLY A 708 36.89 -10.88 5.23
C GLY A 708 37.80 -9.66 5.04
N ALA A 709 37.42 -8.76 4.11
CA ALA A 709 38.15 -7.54 3.78
C ALA A 709 37.96 -6.38 4.77
N LEU A 710 37.08 -6.51 5.78
CA LEU A 710 36.87 -5.47 6.79
C LEU A 710 38.17 -5.09 7.53
N PRO A 711 38.33 -3.83 7.98
CA PRO A 711 39.58 -3.34 8.57
C PRO A 711 39.98 -4.11 9.84
N ALA A 712 41.17 -4.73 9.82
CA ALA A 712 41.70 -5.50 10.96
C ALA A 712 41.95 -4.67 12.23
N GLU A 713 42.09 -3.34 12.08
CA GLU A 713 42.20 -2.40 13.19
C GLU A 713 40.89 -2.28 14.00
N ARG A 714 39.76 -2.61 13.38
CA ARG A 714 38.42 -2.49 13.98
C ARG A 714 37.77 -3.85 14.29
N PHE A 715 38.04 -4.87 13.48
CA PHE A 715 37.46 -6.20 13.64
C PHE A 715 38.54 -7.28 13.62
N SER A 716 38.60 -8.10 14.66
CA SER A 716 39.52 -9.24 14.74
C SER A 716 39.11 -10.37 13.80
N ASP A 717 40.00 -11.33 13.53
CA ASP A 717 39.67 -12.49 12.70
C ASP A 717 38.52 -13.31 13.30
N ALA A 718 38.47 -13.45 14.63
CA ALA A 718 37.35 -14.08 15.33
C ALA A 718 36.02 -13.35 15.11
N ASP A 719 36.04 -12.00 15.07
CA ASP A 719 34.84 -11.20 14.79
C ASP A 719 34.32 -11.45 13.38
N LYS A 720 35.25 -11.52 12.41
CA LYS A 720 34.92 -11.81 11.01
C LYS A 720 34.36 -13.22 10.84
N ASP A 721 34.91 -14.20 11.55
CA ASP A 721 34.42 -15.58 11.50
C ASP A 721 32.99 -15.69 12.04
N VAL A 722 32.68 -15.01 13.15
CA VAL A 722 31.31 -14.89 13.68
C VAL A 722 30.39 -14.23 12.65
N MET A 723 30.78 -13.07 12.10
CA MET A 723 29.98 -12.37 11.10
C MET A 723 29.67 -13.26 9.89
N LYS A 724 30.66 -14.01 9.38
CA LYS A 724 30.47 -14.91 8.24
C LYS A 724 29.58 -16.10 8.54
N GLU A 725 29.66 -16.65 9.75
CA GLU A 725 28.81 -17.76 10.15
C GLU A 725 27.35 -17.33 10.26
N ILE A 726 27.09 -16.19 10.90
CA ILE A 726 25.73 -15.70 11.09
C ILE A 726 25.13 -15.17 9.79
N ALA A 727 25.92 -14.50 8.92
CA ALA A 727 25.44 -13.95 7.64
C ALA A 727 24.80 -15.00 6.72
N GLN A 728 25.22 -16.27 6.81
CA GLN A 728 24.66 -17.37 5.99
C GLN A 728 23.20 -17.71 6.34
N ARG A 729 22.68 -17.27 7.49
CA ARG A 729 21.29 -17.53 7.93
C ARG A 729 20.28 -16.46 7.53
N TYR A 730 20.74 -15.33 7.01
CA TYR A 730 19.95 -14.11 6.84
C TYR A 730 20.10 -13.55 5.41
N GLY A 731 19.17 -12.70 4.98
CA GLY A 731 19.07 -12.10 3.65
C GLY A 731 19.94 -10.85 3.43
N VAL A 732 20.58 -10.31 4.46
CA VAL A 732 21.43 -9.11 4.35
C VAL A 732 22.69 -9.45 3.54
N ARG A 733 22.99 -8.65 2.51
CA ARG A 733 24.19 -8.82 1.65
C ARG A 733 25.21 -7.68 1.73
N ASP A 734 24.93 -6.63 2.50
CA ASP A 734 25.85 -5.52 2.69
C ASP A 734 26.77 -5.77 3.90
N ALA A 735 28.07 -5.95 3.65
CA ALA A 735 29.05 -6.20 4.70
C ALA A 735 29.17 -5.04 5.72
N GLY A 736 28.89 -3.80 5.31
CA GLY A 736 28.87 -2.64 6.19
C GLY A 736 27.71 -2.66 7.18
N ALA A 737 26.51 -2.99 6.70
CA ALA A 737 25.31 -3.15 7.53
C ALA A 737 25.48 -4.31 8.52
N ILE A 738 26.05 -5.44 8.08
CA ILE A 738 26.37 -6.59 8.95
C ILE A 738 27.38 -6.18 10.03
N ALA A 739 28.46 -5.48 9.65
CA ALA A 739 29.47 -5.00 10.59
C ALA A 739 28.91 -3.99 11.59
N GLU A 740 27.94 -3.16 11.18
CA GLU A 740 27.29 -2.20 12.05
C GLU A 740 26.29 -2.88 13.01
N ALA A 741 25.52 -3.86 12.56
CA ALA A 741 24.69 -4.70 13.43
C ALA A 741 25.54 -5.47 14.46
N PHE A 742 26.67 -6.04 14.03
CA PHE A 742 27.64 -6.69 14.92
C PHE A 742 28.21 -5.71 15.95
N THR A 743 28.61 -4.51 15.51
CA THR A 743 29.12 -3.46 16.40
C THR A 743 28.06 -3.02 17.42
N ALA A 744 26.81 -2.82 16.97
CA ALA A 744 25.70 -2.43 17.83
C ALA A 744 25.43 -3.48 18.92
N ALA A 745 25.50 -4.77 18.57
CA ALA A 745 25.41 -5.88 19.51
C ALA A 745 26.58 -5.91 20.51
N LYS A 746 27.82 -5.77 20.04
CA LYS A 746 29.02 -5.82 20.91
C LYS A 746 29.14 -4.64 21.87
N GLU A 747 28.76 -3.45 21.44
CA GLU A 747 28.91 -2.24 22.25
C GLU A 747 27.82 -2.11 23.32
N LEU A 748 26.85 -3.05 23.40
CA LEU A 748 25.85 -3.08 24.45
C LEU A 748 26.54 -2.97 25.82
N PRO A 749 26.05 -2.12 26.75
CA PRO A 749 26.77 -1.85 27.99
C PRO A 749 27.01 -3.14 28.79
N VAL A 750 28.27 -3.56 28.94
CA VAL A 750 28.66 -4.84 29.58
C VAL A 750 28.10 -5.01 31.01
N PRO A 751 27.97 -3.97 31.84
CA PRO A 751 27.32 -4.12 33.16
C PRO A 751 25.79 -4.28 33.10
N THR A 752 25.14 -4.16 31.93
CA THR A 752 23.67 -4.00 31.84
C THR A 752 22.93 -4.70 30.68
N GLY A 753 23.57 -5.12 29.58
CA GLY A 753 22.85 -5.62 28.40
C GLY A 753 22.71 -7.14 28.31
N LEU A 754 23.81 -7.84 28.08
CA LEU A 754 23.83 -9.25 27.66
C LEU A 754 23.59 -10.23 28.83
N VAL A 755 24.34 -10.06 29.92
CA VAL A 755 24.25 -10.90 31.12
C VAL A 755 22.88 -10.77 31.78
N ASN A 756 22.21 -9.63 31.64
CA ASN A 756 20.90 -9.40 32.26
C ASN A 756 19.77 -10.16 31.58
N LEU A 757 19.80 -10.32 30.26
CA LEU A 757 18.79 -11.09 29.54
C LEU A 757 18.82 -12.57 29.93
N ALA A 758 19.98 -13.08 30.39
CA ALA A 758 20.20 -14.47 30.79
C ALA A 758 20.03 -14.76 32.29
N ARG A 759 19.60 -13.77 33.11
CA ARG A 759 19.40 -13.95 34.56
C ARG A 759 17.92 -14.07 34.92
N LEU A 760 17.56 -15.10 35.68
CA LEU A 760 16.16 -15.36 36.07
C LEU A 760 15.63 -14.45 37.21
N ASP A 761 16.51 -13.72 37.90
CA ASP A 761 16.18 -12.90 39.08
C ASP A 761 16.13 -11.38 38.80
N GLN A 762 15.94 -11.00 37.54
CA GLN A 762 15.86 -9.60 37.11
C GLN A 762 14.71 -8.86 37.79
N THR A 763 14.95 -7.62 38.22
CA THR A 763 13.84 -6.74 38.60
C THR A 763 13.13 -6.24 37.33
N PRO A 764 11.82 -5.92 37.39
CA PRO A 764 11.07 -5.40 36.25
C PRO A 764 11.76 -4.24 35.52
N GLY A 765 12.36 -3.29 36.27
CA GLY A 765 13.04 -2.12 35.72
C GLY A 765 14.28 -2.50 34.92
N ARG A 766 15.08 -3.46 35.40
CA ARG A 766 16.29 -3.95 34.73
C ARG A 766 15.98 -4.75 33.47
N PHE A 767 14.96 -5.61 33.53
CA PHE A 767 14.49 -6.35 32.36
C PHE A 767 14.03 -5.38 31.26
N THR A 768 13.22 -4.39 31.63
CA THR A 768 12.72 -3.36 30.71
C THR A 768 13.87 -2.54 30.13
N GLN A 769 14.86 -2.18 30.95
CA GLN A 769 16.04 -1.48 30.49
C GLN A 769 16.82 -2.30 29.45
N ALA A 770 17.08 -3.59 29.71
CA ALA A 770 17.85 -4.44 28.81
C ALA A 770 17.18 -4.53 27.41
N VAL A 771 15.87 -4.76 27.35
CA VAL A 771 15.12 -4.82 26.08
C VAL A 771 15.13 -3.47 25.36
N MET A 772 14.89 -2.37 26.09
CA MET A 772 14.85 -1.03 25.48
C MET A 772 16.22 -0.55 25.02
N ASP A 773 17.31 -0.94 25.68
CA ASP A 773 18.68 -0.60 25.28
C ASP A 773 19.05 -1.27 23.94
N VAL A 774 18.58 -2.51 23.70
CA VAL A 774 18.71 -3.20 22.41
C VAL A 774 17.90 -2.47 21.33
N SER A 775 16.67 -2.07 21.67
CA SER A 775 15.78 -1.36 20.74
C SER A 775 16.33 0.00 20.30
N GLU A 776 16.78 0.80 21.25
CA GLU A 776 17.38 2.12 20.98
C GLU A 776 18.60 2.00 20.05
N ARG A 777 19.43 0.98 20.25
CA ARG A 777 20.61 0.72 19.41
C ARG A 777 20.24 0.28 18.01
N PHE A 778 19.28 -0.64 17.87
CA PHE A 778 18.80 -1.06 16.56
C PHE A 778 18.26 0.14 15.77
N CYS A 779 17.38 0.94 16.38
CA CYS A 779 16.82 2.14 15.75
C CYS A 779 17.89 3.16 15.35
N ALA A 780 18.98 3.29 16.11
CA ALA A 780 20.04 4.25 15.83
C ALA A 780 20.80 4.01 14.51
N PHE A 781 20.79 2.79 13.97
CA PHE A 781 21.42 2.48 12.68
C PHE A 781 20.47 1.96 11.61
N HIS A 782 19.35 1.34 11.98
CA HIS A 782 18.43 0.71 11.03
C HIS A 782 17.95 1.65 9.93
N GLU A 783 17.64 2.91 10.24
CA GLU A 783 17.17 3.89 9.25
C GLU A 783 18.13 4.08 8.06
N ARG A 784 19.44 3.95 8.28
CA ARG A 784 20.45 4.06 7.22
C ARG A 784 20.36 2.93 6.19
N TYR A 785 19.80 1.79 6.60
CA TYR A 785 19.79 0.55 5.84
C TYR A 785 18.39 0.04 5.50
N ALA A 786 17.34 0.76 5.86
CA ALA A 786 15.94 0.35 5.64
C ALA A 786 15.55 0.15 4.17
N GLN A 787 16.38 0.62 3.22
CA GLN A 787 16.19 0.44 1.78
C GLN A 787 17.03 -0.70 1.19
N LEU A 788 17.89 -1.34 1.98
CA LEU A 788 18.67 -2.47 1.52
C LEU A 788 17.79 -3.71 1.32
N PRO A 789 18.01 -4.50 0.26
CA PRO A 789 17.45 -5.84 0.15
C PRO A 789 17.83 -6.69 1.38
N GLY A 790 16.86 -7.39 1.97
CA GLY A 790 17.08 -8.19 3.17
C GLY A 790 17.17 -7.39 4.48
N SER A 791 16.88 -6.08 4.47
CA SER A 791 16.96 -5.23 5.68
C SER A 791 16.04 -5.67 6.82
N GLU A 792 14.96 -6.40 6.51
CA GLU A 792 14.08 -7.07 7.46
C GLU A 792 14.81 -8.08 8.36
N ASP A 793 15.92 -8.64 7.89
CA ASP A 793 16.74 -9.59 8.63
C ASP A 793 17.82 -8.93 9.51
N LEU A 794 18.00 -7.61 9.44
CA LEU A 794 19.00 -6.93 10.29
C LEU A 794 18.70 -7.06 11.78
N LEU A 795 17.41 -7.01 12.17
CA LEU A 795 17.03 -7.15 13.57
C LEU A 795 17.26 -8.57 14.10
N PRO A 796 16.73 -9.64 13.47
CA PRO A 796 16.99 -11.00 13.94
C PRO A 796 18.49 -11.34 13.88
N MET A 797 19.23 -10.83 12.89
CA MET A 797 20.69 -10.96 12.84
C MET A 797 21.38 -10.30 14.03
N MET A 798 21.01 -9.06 14.38
CA MET A 798 21.56 -8.38 15.56
C MET A 798 21.25 -9.16 16.84
N CYS A 799 20.04 -9.67 17.00
CA CYS A 799 19.67 -10.54 18.13
C CYS A 799 20.50 -11.83 18.16
N ASP A 800 20.85 -12.41 17.00
CA ASP A 800 21.72 -13.58 16.94
C ASP A 800 23.17 -13.26 17.35
N PHE A 801 23.70 -12.09 16.95
CA PHE A 801 25.00 -11.60 17.42
C PHE A 801 25.03 -11.36 18.93
N ILE A 802 23.91 -10.90 19.52
CA ILE A 802 23.78 -10.73 20.98
C ILE A 802 23.94 -12.09 21.69
N LEU A 803 23.40 -13.17 21.14
CA LEU A 803 23.45 -14.50 21.78
C LEU A 803 24.78 -15.23 21.57
N GLU A 804 25.68 -14.67 20.77
CA GLU A 804 26.98 -15.28 20.48
C GLU A 804 27.86 -15.39 21.73
N GLY A 805 28.43 -16.58 21.96
CA GLY A 805 29.31 -16.84 23.11
C GLY A 805 28.59 -17.19 24.43
N MET A 806 27.25 -17.18 24.47
CA MET A 806 26.48 -17.62 25.65
C MET A 806 26.52 -19.14 25.84
N THR A 807 26.52 -19.58 27.10
CA THR A 807 26.41 -20.99 27.47
C THR A 807 24.98 -21.53 27.27
N PRO A 808 24.78 -22.86 27.16
CA PRO A 808 23.43 -23.44 27.07
C PRO A 808 22.49 -23.03 28.21
N ASN A 809 22.99 -22.88 29.43
CA ASN A 809 22.17 -22.44 30.57
C ASN A 809 21.73 -20.97 30.41
N GLU A 810 22.62 -20.11 29.94
CA GLU A 810 22.29 -18.69 29.68
C GLU A 810 21.26 -18.56 28.56
N LEU A 811 21.42 -19.31 27.47
CA LEU A 811 20.45 -19.34 26.37
C LEU A 811 19.07 -19.83 26.84
N ALA A 812 19.03 -20.87 27.67
CA ALA A 812 17.79 -21.37 28.26
C ALA A 812 17.11 -20.31 29.14
N ASN A 813 17.89 -19.56 29.92
CA ASN A 813 17.37 -18.46 30.74
C ASN A 813 16.87 -17.29 29.89
N VAL A 814 17.55 -16.93 28.80
CA VAL A 814 17.06 -15.90 27.86
C VAL A 814 15.70 -16.30 27.31
N SER A 815 15.57 -17.53 26.80
CA SER A 815 14.29 -18.03 26.29
C SER A 815 13.19 -18.00 27.37
N ALA A 816 13.48 -18.49 28.58
CA ALA A 816 12.54 -18.46 29.70
C ALA A 816 12.12 -17.04 30.11
N ASN A 817 13.06 -16.09 30.12
CA ASN A 817 12.78 -14.69 30.44
C ASN A 817 11.88 -14.02 29.40
N MET A 818 12.10 -14.29 28.11
CA MET A 818 11.22 -13.81 27.05
C MET A 818 9.81 -14.42 27.16
N GLN A 819 9.66 -15.62 27.69
CA GLN A 819 8.35 -16.25 27.91
C GLN A 819 7.68 -15.86 29.25
N SER A 820 8.30 -14.97 30.03
CA SER A 820 7.80 -14.62 31.36
C SER A 820 6.58 -13.68 31.30
N ASP A 821 5.76 -13.71 32.35
CA ASP A 821 4.66 -12.75 32.55
C ASP A 821 5.14 -11.28 32.49
N MET A 822 6.40 -11.02 32.86
CA MET A 822 7.01 -9.69 32.73
C MET A 822 7.20 -9.27 31.27
N ALA A 823 7.66 -10.19 30.40
CA ALA A 823 7.83 -9.92 28.97
C ALA A 823 6.49 -9.65 28.28
N HIS A 824 5.45 -10.44 28.60
CA HIS A 824 4.09 -10.20 28.13
C HIS A 824 3.55 -8.83 28.56
N LYS A 825 3.72 -8.47 29.84
CA LYS A 825 3.29 -7.15 30.33
C LYS A 825 4.08 -6.00 29.72
N LEU A 826 5.38 -6.15 29.52
CA LEU A 826 6.21 -5.14 28.84
C LEU A 826 5.74 -4.92 27.39
N ALA A 827 5.50 -6.01 26.66
CA ALA A 827 4.97 -5.93 25.30
C ALA A 827 3.60 -5.24 25.27
N GLY A 828 2.69 -5.65 26.16
CA GLY A 828 1.38 -5.03 26.30
C GLY A 828 1.44 -3.55 26.67
N ALA A 829 2.38 -3.15 27.52
CA ALA A 829 2.62 -1.75 27.84
C ALA A 829 3.12 -0.97 26.62
N CYS A 830 4.04 -1.53 25.84
CA CYS A 830 4.51 -0.89 24.61
C CYS A 830 3.34 -0.67 23.63
N LEU A 831 2.51 -1.70 23.40
CA LEU A 831 1.32 -1.61 22.54
C LEU A 831 0.30 -0.58 23.05
N HIS A 832 0.01 -0.61 24.36
CA HIS A 832 -0.88 0.35 25.02
C HIS A 832 -0.40 1.80 24.83
N ILE A 833 0.91 2.04 24.95
CA ILE A 833 1.51 3.36 24.77
C ILE A 833 1.43 3.79 23.30
N VAL A 834 1.76 2.91 22.34
CA VAL A 834 1.70 3.21 20.91
C VAL A 834 0.26 3.52 20.46
N GLY A 835 -0.73 2.82 21.01
CA GLY A 835 -2.15 3.07 20.73
C GLY A 835 -2.72 4.35 21.38
N HIS A 836 -1.96 5.02 22.25
CA HIS A 836 -2.47 6.16 23.01
C HIS A 836 -2.56 7.44 22.14
N PRO A 837 -3.65 8.25 22.22
CA PRO A 837 -3.83 9.45 21.37
C PRO A 837 -2.75 10.54 21.52
N ARG A 838 -1.97 10.48 22.60
CA ARG A 838 -0.87 11.40 22.90
C ARG A 838 0.52 10.76 22.70
N ALA A 839 0.59 9.58 22.07
CA ALA A 839 1.86 8.95 21.74
C ALA A 839 2.72 9.90 20.88
N PRO A 840 4.05 9.90 21.06
CA PRO A 840 4.96 10.62 20.17
C PRO A 840 4.84 10.12 18.72
N ARG A 841 5.32 10.91 17.76
CA ARG A 841 5.35 10.47 16.34
C ARG A 841 6.33 9.33 16.08
N ASP A 842 7.40 9.27 16.86
CA ASP A 842 8.39 8.19 16.79
C ASP A 842 8.15 7.19 17.91
N THR A 843 7.47 6.10 17.58
CA THR A 843 7.23 4.95 18.46
C THR A 843 8.02 3.71 18.02
N ALA A 844 8.98 3.87 17.10
CA ALA A 844 9.73 2.75 16.55
C ALA A 844 10.49 1.94 17.64
N PRO A 845 11.12 2.57 18.65
CA PRO A 845 11.77 1.82 19.74
C PRO A 845 10.79 1.00 20.59
N LEU A 846 9.54 1.46 20.75
CA LEU A 846 8.52 0.73 21.53
C LEU A 846 8.00 -0.48 20.75
N MET A 847 7.78 -0.32 19.44
CA MET A 847 7.39 -1.45 18.58
C MET A 847 8.53 -2.45 18.38
N GLY A 848 9.77 -1.97 18.28
CA GLY A 848 10.97 -2.81 18.14
C GLY A 848 11.17 -3.72 19.35
N ALA A 849 10.79 -3.30 20.55
CA ALA A 849 10.93 -4.10 21.77
C ALA A 849 10.22 -5.46 21.69
N THR A 850 9.01 -5.53 21.11
CA THR A 850 8.27 -6.80 20.98
C THR A 850 8.93 -7.74 19.98
N GLN A 851 9.44 -7.19 18.87
CA GLN A 851 10.17 -7.96 17.85
C GLN A 851 11.51 -8.45 18.40
N ILE A 852 12.23 -7.63 19.17
CA ILE A 852 13.48 -8.01 19.84
C ILE A 852 13.25 -9.19 20.77
N MET A 853 12.23 -9.11 21.63
CA MET A 853 11.94 -10.21 22.56
C MET A 853 11.58 -11.51 21.83
N ASN A 854 10.87 -11.44 20.70
CA ASN A 854 10.57 -12.61 19.87
C ASN A 854 11.83 -13.19 19.23
N ASN A 855 12.65 -12.35 18.60
CA ASN A 855 13.88 -12.78 17.92
C ASN A 855 14.90 -13.34 18.92
N LEU A 856 15.05 -12.74 20.10
CA LEU A 856 15.92 -13.26 21.16
C LEU A 856 15.45 -14.63 21.64
N ARG A 857 14.14 -14.82 21.85
CA ARG A 857 13.58 -16.14 22.22
C ARG A 857 13.86 -17.19 21.15
N GLN A 858 13.48 -16.88 19.90
CA GLN A 858 13.56 -17.80 18.77
C GLN A 858 15.01 -18.18 18.45
N ASN A 859 15.93 -17.21 18.43
CA ASN A 859 17.34 -17.47 18.17
C ASN A 859 18.00 -18.23 19.35
N ALA A 860 17.59 -17.97 20.60
CA ALA A 860 18.11 -18.71 21.76
C ALA A 860 17.67 -20.18 21.72
N GLU A 861 16.39 -20.44 21.41
CA GLU A 861 15.87 -21.79 21.21
C GLU A 861 16.56 -22.51 20.05
N TYR A 862 16.81 -21.81 18.94
CA TYR A 862 17.55 -22.35 17.81
C TYR A 862 18.96 -22.79 18.20
N ARG A 863 19.70 -21.94 18.92
CA ARG A 863 21.06 -22.26 19.42
C ARG A 863 21.09 -23.39 20.45
N LEU A 864 19.98 -23.68 21.13
CA LEU A 864 19.82 -24.85 22.00
C LEU A 864 19.58 -26.16 21.23
N GLY A 865 19.51 -26.12 19.90
CA GLY A 865 19.23 -27.26 19.03
C GLY A 865 17.74 -27.53 18.82
N HIS A 866 16.87 -26.58 19.18
CA HIS A 866 15.48 -26.58 18.76
C HIS A 866 15.32 -25.84 17.43
N ASN A 867 14.14 -25.85 16.83
CA ASN A 867 13.85 -25.01 15.67
C ASN A 867 12.39 -24.55 15.73
N PRO A 868 12.09 -23.51 16.53
CA PRO A 868 10.72 -23.09 16.77
C PRO A 868 10.08 -22.56 15.48
N GLN A 869 8.75 -22.61 15.43
CA GLN A 869 8.02 -21.87 14.40
C GLN A 869 8.11 -20.37 14.70
N VAL A 870 8.07 -19.57 13.64
CA VAL A 870 8.06 -18.11 13.72
C VAL A 870 6.65 -17.68 14.03
N ASP A 871 6.41 -17.32 15.29
CA ASP A 871 5.10 -16.90 15.78
C ASP A 871 5.17 -15.53 16.50
N PRO A 872 4.18 -14.64 16.27
CA PRO A 872 4.11 -13.34 16.92
C PRO A 872 3.54 -13.45 18.34
N MET A 873 4.32 -14.00 19.27
CA MET A 873 3.88 -14.36 20.64
C MET A 873 3.15 -13.22 21.39
N TYR A 874 3.64 -11.98 21.29
CA TYR A 874 3.16 -10.86 22.12
C TYR A 874 2.08 -9.97 21.50
N PHE A 875 1.63 -10.21 20.26
CA PHE A 875 0.74 -9.28 19.55
C PHE A 875 -0.71 -9.27 20.08
N ASN A 876 -1.07 -10.17 21.01
CA ASN A 876 -2.42 -10.29 21.55
C ASN A 876 -2.55 -9.87 23.03
N ASP A 877 -1.45 -9.51 23.70
CA ASP A 877 -1.44 -9.26 25.14
C ASP A 877 -1.40 -7.76 25.44
N GLU A 878 -2.46 -7.03 25.11
CA GLU A 878 -2.57 -5.61 25.51
C GLU A 878 -2.88 -5.47 27.01
N ILE A 879 -2.18 -4.56 27.69
CA ILE A 879 -2.60 -4.15 29.04
C ILE A 879 -3.73 -3.12 28.94
N ASN A 880 -4.69 -3.17 29.85
CA ASN A 880 -5.78 -2.20 29.90
C ASN A 880 -5.38 -0.92 30.64
N HIS A 881 -4.39 -1.01 31.54
CA HIS A 881 -3.93 0.12 32.33
C HIS A 881 -2.44 -0.02 32.72
N LEU A 882 -1.71 1.10 32.81
CA LEU A 882 -0.29 1.13 33.18
C LEU A 882 0.02 0.50 34.55
N CYS A 883 -0.97 0.38 35.44
CA CYS A 883 -0.82 -0.31 36.73
C CYS A 883 -0.65 -1.83 36.62
N GLU A 884 -0.89 -2.37 35.43
CA GLU A 884 -0.66 -3.78 35.15
C GLU A 884 0.84 -4.09 35.06
N MET A 885 1.65 -3.09 34.68
CA MET A 885 3.11 -3.21 34.71
C MET A 885 3.61 -3.40 36.14
N PRO A 886 4.40 -4.48 36.40
CA PRO A 886 5.01 -4.68 37.70
C PRO A 886 5.92 -3.50 38.05
N GLY A 887 5.82 -3.04 39.30
CA GLY A 887 6.60 -1.94 39.83
C GLY A 887 7.85 -2.39 40.56
N ASP A 888 8.89 -1.57 40.55
CA ASP A 888 10.05 -1.69 41.44
C ASP A 888 10.63 -0.30 41.72
N ALA A 889 11.73 -0.24 42.48
CA ALA A 889 12.38 1.02 42.83
C ALA A 889 12.92 1.80 41.61
N GLU A 890 13.25 1.13 40.50
CA GLU A 890 13.74 1.74 39.25
C GLU A 890 12.60 2.12 38.29
N SER A 891 11.43 1.50 38.45
CA SER A 891 10.21 1.62 37.65
C SER A 891 10.41 1.34 36.15
N PRO A 892 9.83 0.26 35.60
CA PRO A 892 9.75 0.06 34.15
C PRO A 892 9.20 1.27 33.40
N LEU A 893 8.19 1.94 33.97
CA LEU A 893 7.56 3.11 33.37
C LEU A 893 8.53 4.30 33.25
N SER A 894 9.55 4.40 34.13
CA SER A 894 10.59 5.42 34.01
C SER A 894 11.36 5.30 32.69
N ARG A 895 11.72 4.07 32.29
CA ARG A 895 12.44 3.82 31.02
C ARG A 895 11.50 4.03 29.83
N LEU A 896 10.30 3.46 29.87
CA LEU A 896 9.31 3.63 28.81
C LEU A 896 8.89 5.10 28.63
N GLY A 897 8.82 5.87 29.71
CA GLY A 897 8.46 7.29 29.68
C GLY A 897 9.46 8.18 28.94
N ARG A 898 10.73 7.75 28.82
CA ARG A 898 11.71 8.45 27.96
C ARG A 898 11.32 8.40 26.48
N PHE A 899 10.68 7.31 26.06
CA PHE A 899 10.19 7.10 24.70
C PHE A 899 8.75 7.59 24.53
N ALA A 900 8.05 7.93 25.61
CA ALA A 900 6.66 8.39 25.59
C ALA A 900 6.34 9.48 26.64
N PRO A 901 7.06 10.63 26.63
CA PRO A 901 6.95 11.66 27.68
C PRO A 901 5.58 12.36 27.74
N GLY A 902 4.75 12.22 26.70
CA GLY A 902 3.37 12.74 26.65
C GLY A 902 2.29 11.75 27.11
N VAL A 903 2.66 10.50 27.36
CA VAL A 903 1.77 9.40 27.75
C VAL A 903 2.05 8.97 29.18
N ILE A 904 3.32 8.70 29.50
CA ILE A 904 3.77 8.37 30.85
C ILE A 904 4.24 9.66 31.52
N THR A 905 3.62 10.02 32.63
CA THR A 905 3.97 11.21 33.42
C THR A 905 4.85 10.85 34.62
N ASP A 906 5.52 11.84 35.23
CA ASP A 906 6.27 11.62 36.48
C ASP A 906 5.39 11.04 37.59
N PHE A 907 4.09 11.37 37.60
CA PHE A 907 3.11 10.78 38.49
C PHE A 907 2.97 9.27 38.25
N ASP A 908 2.88 8.82 36.99
CA ASP A 908 2.78 7.40 36.66
C ASP A 908 4.02 6.63 37.07
N VAL A 909 5.20 7.22 36.86
CA VAL A 909 6.47 6.65 37.32
C VAL A 909 6.45 6.49 38.84
N GLN A 910 6.03 7.51 39.61
CA GLN A 910 5.98 7.38 41.07
C GLN A 910 4.94 6.35 41.53
N MET A 911 3.74 6.33 40.97
CA MET A 911 2.72 5.31 41.31
C MET A 911 3.21 3.89 41.02
N ASN A 912 3.98 3.69 39.94
CA ASN A 912 4.59 2.39 39.63
C ASN A 912 5.70 2.00 40.61
N ARG A 913 6.30 2.95 41.33
CA ARG A 913 7.30 2.66 42.38
C ARG A 913 6.66 2.30 43.72
N HIS A 914 5.34 2.49 43.87
CA HIS A 914 4.63 2.22 45.11
C HIS A 914 4.76 0.74 45.51
N ALA A 915 5.00 0.47 46.79
CA ALA A 915 5.28 -0.86 47.33
C ALA A 915 4.08 -1.80 47.20
N GLU A 916 2.86 -1.25 47.31
CA GLU A 916 1.63 -2.00 47.13
C GLU A 916 1.07 -1.80 45.72
N ARG A 917 0.51 -2.85 45.13
CA ARG A 917 -0.06 -2.76 43.79
C ARG A 917 -1.39 -2.02 43.84
N LEU A 918 -1.45 -0.87 43.17
CA LEU A 918 -2.66 -0.06 43.04
C LEU A 918 -3.60 -0.61 41.95
N THR A 919 -4.90 -0.55 42.22
CA THR A 919 -5.92 -0.82 41.18
C THR A 919 -6.00 0.36 40.19
N PRO A 920 -6.47 0.14 38.94
CA PRO A 920 -6.67 1.23 37.98
C PRO A 920 -7.52 2.37 38.55
N GLN A 921 -8.56 2.03 39.31
CA GLN A 921 -9.45 3.02 39.94
C GLN A 921 -8.72 3.87 40.99
N GLN A 922 -7.92 3.26 41.86
CA GLN A 922 -7.15 3.99 42.87
C GLN A 922 -6.12 4.91 42.21
N TRP A 923 -5.44 4.43 41.17
CA TRP A 923 -4.45 5.20 40.42
C TRP A 923 -5.06 6.46 39.79
N GLU A 924 -6.24 6.34 39.17
CA GLU A 924 -6.93 7.48 38.57
C GLU A 924 -7.53 8.45 39.60
N GLN A 925 -7.99 7.94 40.76
CA GLN A 925 -8.41 8.81 41.86
C GLN A 925 -7.24 9.67 42.39
N LEU A 926 -6.07 9.05 42.56
CA LEU A 926 -4.84 9.74 42.96
C LEU A 926 -4.36 10.71 41.86
N ARG A 927 -4.51 10.36 40.59
CA ARG A 927 -4.22 11.26 39.46
C ARG A 927 -5.09 12.52 39.53
N GLY A 928 -6.37 12.38 39.89
CA GLY A 928 -7.26 13.51 40.11
C GLY A 928 -6.76 14.47 41.18
N ILE A 929 -6.28 13.93 42.31
CA ILE A 929 -5.69 14.72 43.41
C ILE A 929 -4.39 15.40 42.95
N HIS A 930 -3.49 14.65 42.30
CA HIS A 930 -2.26 15.21 41.74
C HIS A 930 -2.56 16.34 40.75
N THR A 931 -3.54 16.16 39.86
CA THR A 931 -3.94 17.16 38.88
C THR A 931 -4.47 18.42 39.55
N GLN A 932 -5.29 18.30 40.60
CA GLN A 932 -5.79 19.42 41.39
C GLN A 932 -4.64 20.21 42.05
N LEU A 933 -3.63 19.52 42.58
CA LEU A 933 -2.44 20.15 43.15
C LEU A 933 -1.60 20.85 42.08
N ALA A 934 -1.27 20.13 41.00
CA ALA A 934 -0.41 20.61 39.92
C ALA A 934 -0.99 21.83 39.17
N GLN A 935 -2.32 21.92 39.03
CA GLN A 935 -2.98 23.09 38.40
C GLN A 935 -2.72 24.41 39.15
N THR A 936 -2.49 24.34 40.46
CA THR A 936 -2.29 25.50 41.33
C THR A 936 -0.84 25.60 41.84
N ALA A 937 0.04 24.74 41.34
CA ALA A 937 1.47 24.78 41.57
C ALA A 937 2.16 25.57 40.44
N GLN A 938 3.01 26.52 40.80
CA GLN A 938 3.85 27.28 39.86
C GLN A 938 5.17 27.64 40.55
N GLY A 939 6.17 26.77 40.42
CA GLY A 939 7.47 26.94 41.07
C GLY A 939 8.50 25.87 40.71
N ALA A 940 9.77 26.13 41.03
CA ALA A 940 10.87 25.21 40.74
C ALA A 940 10.81 23.89 41.55
N GLN A 941 9.91 23.79 42.54
CA GLN A 941 9.74 22.63 43.42
C GLN A 941 8.48 21.80 43.11
N ASP A 942 7.74 22.12 42.04
CA ASP A 942 6.48 21.42 41.70
C ASP A 942 6.67 19.92 41.42
N PHE A 943 7.88 19.53 41.03
CA PHE A 943 8.28 18.12 40.84
C PHE A 943 8.15 17.26 42.11
N LEU A 944 8.03 17.86 43.30
CA LEU A 944 7.85 17.14 44.57
C LEU A 944 6.43 16.56 44.73
N LEU A 945 5.43 17.10 44.03
CA LEU A 945 4.03 16.70 44.20
C LEU A 945 3.77 15.22 43.87
N PRO A 946 4.27 14.64 42.76
CA PRO A 946 4.19 13.20 42.51
C PRO A 946 4.69 12.34 43.68
N TYR A 947 5.86 12.67 44.24
CA TYR A 947 6.46 11.94 45.37
C TYR A 947 5.60 12.02 46.63
N TRP A 948 5.03 13.19 46.91
CA TRP A 948 4.22 13.36 48.11
C TRP A 948 2.82 12.76 47.97
N VAL A 949 2.24 12.76 46.78
CA VAL A 949 0.97 12.06 46.52
C VAL A 949 1.19 10.55 46.64
N GLU A 950 2.27 10.01 46.07
CA GLU A 950 2.68 8.60 46.19
C GLU A 950 2.88 8.19 47.65
N SER A 951 3.69 8.94 48.39
CA SER A 951 3.98 8.62 49.79
C SER A 951 2.82 8.85 50.75
N SER A 952 1.76 9.50 50.28
CA SER A 952 0.53 9.74 51.05
C SER A 952 -0.64 8.89 50.53
N VAL A 953 -0.40 7.90 49.68
CA VAL A 953 -1.45 7.05 49.05
C VAL A 953 -2.41 6.47 50.09
N SER A 954 -1.92 5.84 51.15
CA SER A 954 -2.78 5.19 52.15
C SER A 954 -3.72 6.21 52.84
N ASP A 955 -3.19 7.37 53.23
CA ASP A 955 -3.97 8.43 53.90
C ASP A 955 -4.94 9.12 52.92
N LEU A 956 -4.54 9.32 51.66
CA LEU A 956 -5.38 9.93 50.62
C LEU A 956 -6.51 9.00 50.18
N LEU A 957 -6.24 7.70 50.00
CA LEU A 957 -7.26 6.71 49.68
C LEU A 957 -8.23 6.52 50.84
N ALA A 958 -7.76 6.49 52.09
CA ALA A 958 -8.63 6.45 53.26
C ALA A 958 -9.53 7.70 53.35
N ALA A 959 -8.98 8.89 53.06
CA ALA A 959 -9.76 10.12 52.99
C ALA A 959 -10.80 10.10 51.86
N LEU A 960 -10.45 9.57 50.69
CA LEU A 960 -11.37 9.38 49.56
C LEU A 960 -12.50 8.40 49.93
N GLU A 961 -12.19 7.28 50.58
CA GLU A 961 -13.17 6.31 51.04
C GLU A 961 -14.12 6.93 52.08
N ALA A 962 -13.59 7.66 53.06
CA ALA A 962 -14.38 8.42 54.02
C ALA A 962 -15.28 9.48 53.34
N ASN A 963 -14.84 10.02 52.21
CA ASN A 963 -15.60 10.94 51.36
C ASN A 963 -16.48 10.23 50.31
N ARG A 964 -16.67 8.90 50.42
CA ARG A 964 -17.47 8.06 49.51
C ARG A 964 -17.02 8.13 48.04
N GLY A 965 -15.72 8.24 47.80
CA GLY A 965 -15.11 8.32 46.48
C GLY A 965 -15.27 9.67 45.77
N LYS A 966 -15.82 10.70 46.43
CA LYS A 966 -15.92 12.06 45.87
C LYS A 966 -14.58 12.80 45.95
N PRO A 967 -14.30 13.76 45.03
CA PRO A 967 -13.09 14.58 45.10
C PRO A 967 -12.90 15.25 46.47
N LEU A 968 -11.67 15.20 46.98
CA LEU A 968 -11.32 15.77 48.27
C LEU A 968 -11.23 17.30 48.19
N SER A 969 -11.69 17.98 49.24
CA SER A 969 -11.42 19.40 49.41
C SER A 969 -9.95 19.65 49.76
N ASN A 970 -9.43 20.84 49.47
CA ASN A 970 -8.05 21.23 49.82
C ASN A 970 -7.72 20.99 51.30
N ARG A 971 -8.68 21.17 52.21
CA ARG A 971 -8.49 20.89 53.64
C ARG A 971 -8.32 19.40 53.94
N GLN A 972 -9.08 18.54 53.25
CA GLN A 972 -8.95 17.09 53.40
C GLN A 972 -7.63 16.58 52.81
N ILE A 973 -7.18 17.15 51.67
CA ILE A 973 -5.88 16.83 51.08
C ILE A 973 -4.75 17.26 52.02
N TRP A 974 -4.84 18.47 52.61
CA TRP A 974 -3.86 18.95 53.60
C TRP A 974 -3.77 18.02 54.82
N ASP A 975 -4.92 17.66 55.40
CA ASP A 975 -4.96 16.81 56.58
C ASP A 975 -4.39 15.41 56.31
N ALA A 976 -4.65 14.85 55.12
CA ALA A 976 -4.10 13.57 54.69
C ALA A 976 -2.58 13.62 54.47
N MET A 977 -2.05 14.62 53.75
CA MET A 977 -0.63 14.65 53.35
C MET A 977 0.31 15.22 54.43
N VAL A 978 -0.13 16.27 55.14
CA VAL A 978 0.70 17.04 56.08
C VAL A 978 0.27 16.80 57.52
N GLY A 979 -1.05 16.70 57.75
CA GLY A 979 -1.66 16.59 59.07
C GLY A 979 -1.79 17.92 59.82
N GLY A 980 -2.79 17.99 60.70
CA GLY A 980 -3.06 19.17 61.52
C GLY A 980 -3.82 20.29 60.77
N PRO A 981 -4.12 21.41 61.46
CA PRO A 981 -4.98 22.44 60.88
C PRO A 981 -4.28 23.20 59.74
N MET A 982 -4.92 23.24 58.57
CA MET A 982 -4.44 24.03 57.41
C MET A 982 -4.31 25.52 57.78
N PRO A 983 -3.11 26.13 57.60
CA PRO A 983 -2.89 27.55 57.91
C PRO A 983 -3.85 28.47 57.17
N ARG A 984 -4.33 29.53 57.85
CA ARG A 984 -5.28 30.51 57.28
C ARG A 984 -4.73 31.30 56.09
N VAL A 985 -3.41 31.32 55.92
CA VAL A 985 -2.71 32.05 54.85
C VAL A 985 -2.74 31.30 53.51
N ILE A 986 -3.06 29.99 53.53
CA ILE A 986 -3.13 29.16 52.33
C ILE A 986 -4.41 29.47 51.55
N SER A 987 -4.25 29.91 50.30
CA SER A 987 -5.36 30.23 49.41
C SER A 987 -5.83 28.99 48.64
N ALA A 988 -7.13 28.94 48.32
CA ALA A 988 -7.65 27.94 47.40
C ALA A 988 -7.14 28.11 45.97
N GLU A 989 -6.83 29.36 45.56
CA GLU A 989 -6.36 29.69 44.21
C GLU A 989 -4.91 29.25 43.94
N HIS A 990 -4.09 29.10 45.00
CA HIS A 990 -2.66 28.76 44.91
C HIS A 990 -2.31 27.55 45.79
N PHE A 991 -3.28 26.65 46.01
CA PHE A 991 -3.17 25.62 47.04
C PHE A 991 -1.94 24.71 46.89
N GLY A 992 -1.64 24.24 45.67
CA GLY A 992 -0.47 23.41 45.39
C GLY A 992 0.85 24.14 45.69
N ALA A 993 1.01 25.37 45.18
CA ALA A 993 2.20 26.18 45.45
C ALA A 993 2.37 26.51 46.95
N ASP A 994 1.28 26.85 47.64
CA ASP A 994 1.26 27.15 49.07
C ASP A 994 1.57 25.89 49.91
N LEU A 995 1.09 24.72 49.49
CA LEU A 995 1.40 23.43 50.12
C LEU A 995 2.89 23.12 50.03
N ILE A 996 3.48 23.20 48.83
CA ILE A 996 4.92 23.02 48.62
C ILE A 996 5.72 23.99 49.48
N LYS A 997 5.44 25.28 49.35
CA LYS A 997 6.15 26.32 50.10
C LYS A 997 6.05 26.09 51.61
N SER A 998 4.87 25.74 52.12
CA SER A 998 4.68 25.52 53.56
C SER A 998 5.43 24.29 54.05
N VAL A 999 5.36 23.16 53.33
CA VAL A 999 6.08 21.93 53.70
C VAL A 999 7.59 22.16 53.63
N SER A 1000 8.10 22.75 52.55
CA SER A 1000 9.52 23.08 52.39
C SER A 1000 10.03 24.00 53.50
N GLN A 1001 9.30 25.08 53.83
CA GLN A 1001 9.68 25.99 54.90
C GLN A 1001 9.64 25.34 56.28
N MET A 1002 8.62 24.52 56.57
CA MET A 1002 8.54 23.77 57.83
C MET A 1002 9.71 22.79 57.94
N TYR A 1003 9.99 22.01 56.90
CA TYR A 1003 11.07 21.04 56.90
C TYR A 1003 12.45 21.69 57.03
N VAL A 1004 12.77 22.68 56.19
CA VAL A 1004 14.07 23.39 56.22
C VAL A 1004 14.27 24.12 57.55
N GLY A 1005 13.22 24.78 58.08
CA GLY A 1005 13.31 25.46 59.37
C GLY A 1005 13.57 24.50 60.53
N LEU A 1006 12.96 23.30 60.51
CA LEU A 1006 13.21 22.26 61.51
C LEU A 1006 14.59 21.61 61.33
N LEU A 1007 15.03 21.40 60.10
CA LEU A 1007 16.35 20.87 59.78
C LEU A 1007 17.46 21.81 60.26
N GLN A 1008 17.33 23.12 60.02
CA GLN A 1008 18.25 24.14 60.51
C GLN A 1008 18.29 24.22 62.05
N ALA A 1009 17.15 24.00 62.71
CA ALA A 1009 17.10 23.94 64.17
C ALA A 1009 17.80 22.68 64.74
N ALA A 1010 17.68 21.55 64.04
CA ALA A 1010 18.26 20.28 64.46
C ALA A 1010 19.75 20.11 64.09
N ALA A 1011 20.20 20.76 63.01
CA ALA A 1011 21.59 20.75 62.52
C ALA A 1011 22.02 22.15 62.06
N PRO A 1012 22.35 23.06 63.00
CA PRO A 1012 22.61 24.48 62.70
C PRO A 1012 23.79 24.75 61.74
N ASP A 1013 24.74 23.83 61.70
CA ASP A 1013 25.95 23.94 60.88
C ASP A 1013 25.80 23.37 59.46
N MET A 1014 24.61 22.84 59.11
CA MET A 1014 24.36 22.25 57.79
C MET A 1014 24.23 23.34 56.71
N PRO A 1015 24.97 23.27 55.59
CA PRO A 1015 24.86 24.24 54.51
C PRO A 1015 23.48 24.24 53.83
N GLN A 1016 22.98 25.41 53.43
CA GLN A 1016 21.68 25.55 52.75
C GLN A 1016 21.50 24.64 51.53
N PRO A 1017 22.48 24.49 50.61
CA PRO A 1017 22.32 23.58 49.46
C PRO A 1017 22.15 22.11 49.87
N VAL A 1018 22.73 21.70 51.01
CA VAL A 1018 22.60 20.34 51.56
C VAL A 1018 21.21 20.16 52.18
N MET A 1019 20.71 21.18 52.87
CA MET A 1019 19.34 21.18 53.42
C MET A 1019 18.27 21.10 52.32
N ASP A 1020 18.46 21.83 51.21
CA ASP A 1020 17.54 21.81 50.07
C ASP A 1020 17.57 20.45 49.35
N ALA A 1021 18.75 19.84 49.21
CA ALA A 1021 18.91 18.50 48.64
C ALA A 1021 18.33 17.39 49.55
N ALA A 1022 18.40 17.56 50.87
CA ALA A 1022 17.87 16.60 51.84
C ALA A 1022 16.34 16.42 51.69
N LEU A 1023 15.59 17.50 51.48
CA LEU A 1023 14.15 17.43 51.26
C LEU A 1023 13.80 16.58 50.03
N MET A 1024 14.51 16.78 48.91
CA MET A 1024 14.32 16.01 47.69
C MET A 1024 14.65 14.53 47.92
N ASN A 1025 15.82 14.25 48.49
CA ASN A 1025 16.28 12.88 48.73
C ASN A 1025 15.30 12.12 49.64
N SER A 1026 14.91 12.71 50.77
CA SER A 1026 13.97 12.08 51.69
C SER A 1026 12.57 11.89 51.07
N SER A 1027 12.11 12.81 50.22
CA SER A 1027 10.86 12.63 49.48
C SER A 1027 10.96 11.48 48.46
N SER A 1028 12.13 11.29 47.84
CA SER A 1028 12.37 10.21 46.86
C SER A 1028 12.40 8.80 47.46
N PHE A 1029 12.56 8.70 48.78
CA PHE A 1029 12.48 7.43 49.54
C PHE A 1029 11.06 7.06 49.97
N GLY A 1030 10.03 7.71 49.41
CA GLY A 1030 8.64 7.38 49.72
C GLY A 1030 8.16 7.84 51.10
N LEU A 1031 8.69 8.97 51.59
CA LEU A 1031 8.29 9.54 52.87
C LEU A 1031 7.27 10.66 52.68
N SER A 1032 6.12 10.53 53.34
CA SER A 1032 5.06 11.54 53.29
C SER A 1032 5.51 12.86 53.92
N PRO A 1033 4.96 14.02 53.51
CA PRO A 1033 5.25 15.30 54.15
C PRO A 1033 5.09 15.28 55.67
N LYS A 1034 4.04 14.60 56.16
CA LYS A 1034 3.79 14.35 57.59
C LYS A 1034 4.96 13.61 58.24
N LYS A 1035 5.48 12.56 57.59
CA LYS A 1035 6.62 11.79 58.12
C LYS A 1035 7.93 12.56 58.06
N LEU A 1036 8.20 13.27 56.97
CA LEU A 1036 9.37 14.15 56.82
C LEU A 1036 9.48 15.15 57.97
N ILE A 1037 8.37 15.80 58.32
CA ILE A 1037 8.30 16.74 59.45
C ILE A 1037 8.50 16.01 60.79
N ALA A 1038 7.91 14.82 60.96
CA ALA A 1038 8.05 14.05 62.20
C ALA A 1038 9.49 13.59 62.46
N LEU A 1039 10.25 13.21 61.42
CA LEU A 1039 11.63 12.74 61.55
C LEU A 1039 12.63 13.82 62.00
N THR A 1040 12.26 15.10 61.87
CA THR A 1040 13.09 16.21 62.38
C THR A 1040 13.04 16.41 63.89
N ARG A 1041 12.17 15.68 64.59
CA ARG A 1041 11.94 15.83 66.04
C ARG A 1041 12.78 14.83 66.85
N PRO A 1042 13.02 15.09 68.15
CA PRO A 1042 13.61 14.10 69.06
C PRO A 1042 12.78 12.82 69.15
N HIS A 1043 13.42 11.68 69.42
CA HIS A 1043 12.80 10.35 69.47
C HIS A 1043 12.07 9.96 68.17
N ALA A 1044 12.50 10.50 67.03
CA ALA A 1044 12.00 10.15 65.73
C ALA A 1044 12.20 8.66 65.44
N HIS A 1045 11.25 8.08 64.73
CA HIS A 1045 11.24 6.69 64.35
C HIS A 1045 10.69 6.54 62.93
N ILE A 1046 11.27 5.62 62.17
CA ILE A 1046 10.81 5.16 60.87
C ILE A 1046 10.68 3.63 60.89
N SER A 1047 9.58 3.14 60.33
CA SER A 1047 9.30 1.72 60.15
C SER A 1047 9.08 1.41 58.67
N LEU A 1048 9.04 0.12 58.30
CA LEU A 1048 8.73 -0.33 56.94
C LEU A 1048 7.41 0.25 56.40
N LYS A 1049 6.40 0.43 57.27
CA LYS A 1049 5.08 0.98 56.90
C LYS A 1049 5.11 2.46 56.55
N ASP A 1050 6.16 3.17 56.96
CA ASP A 1050 6.32 4.59 56.66
C ASP A 1050 6.99 4.82 55.30
N ILE A 1051 7.50 3.76 54.65
CA ILE A 1051 8.19 3.80 53.37
C ILE A 1051 7.23 3.29 52.30
N SER A 1052 6.72 4.20 51.47
CA SER A 1052 5.70 3.87 50.47
C SER A 1052 6.24 3.24 49.19
N VAL A 1053 7.53 3.41 48.90
CA VAL A 1053 8.16 2.86 47.69
C VAL A 1053 8.61 1.41 47.90
N ALA A 1054 8.59 0.62 46.83
CA ALA A 1054 9.02 -0.77 46.86
C ALA A 1054 10.45 -0.90 47.42
N THR A 1055 10.56 -1.53 48.59
CA THR A 1055 11.83 -1.77 49.30
C THR A 1055 12.36 -3.14 48.92
N GLY A 1056 13.28 -3.18 47.96
CA GLY A 1056 13.95 -4.39 47.52
C GLY A 1056 15.47 -4.33 47.74
N MET A 1057 16.11 -5.49 47.84
CA MET A 1057 17.55 -5.59 47.69
C MET A 1057 17.93 -5.42 46.22
N GLY A 1058 19.10 -4.83 45.96
CA GLY A 1058 19.60 -4.57 44.62
C GLY A 1058 19.91 -5.85 43.83
N SER A 1059 20.31 -5.68 42.57
CA SER A 1059 20.74 -6.77 41.68
C SER A 1059 21.81 -7.65 42.34
N LEU A 1060 21.79 -8.96 42.05
CA LEU A 1060 22.87 -9.89 42.38
C LEU A 1060 24.05 -9.79 41.39
N SER A 1061 24.10 -8.75 40.55
CA SER A 1061 25.23 -8.52 39.64
C SER A 1061 26.53 -8.30 40.42
N GLY A 1062 27.56 -9.09 40.12
CA GLY A 1062 28.81 -9.12 40.88
C GLY A 1062 28.68 -9.74 42.28
N ILE A 1063 27.65 -10.56 42.53
CA ILE A 1063 27.49 -11.41 43.72
C ILE A 1063 27.52 -12.86 43.25
N ASP A 1064 28.72 -13.34 42.96
CA ASP A 1064 29.01 -14.61 42.29
C ASP A 1064 30.32 -15.21 42.81
N GLU A 1065 30.75 -16.33 42.24
CA GLU A 1065 31.97 -17.01 42.68
C GLU A 1065 33.24 -16.16 42.47
N GLU A 1066 33.32 -15.35 41.41
CA GLU A 1066 34.48 -14.48 41.12
C GLU A 1066 34.71 -13.43 42.20
N THR A 1067 33.64 -12.97 42.84
CA THR A 1067 33.66 -11.94 43.90
C THR A 1067 33.58 -12.53 45.31
N ALA A 1068 33.61 -13.86 45.44
CA ALA A 1068 33.24 -14.58 46.66
C ALA A 1068 31.90 -14.07 47.25
N TYR A 1069 30.91 -13.90 46.38
CA TYR A 1069 29.57 -13.37 46.68
C TYR A 1069 29.61 -12.03 47.45
N GLY A 1070 30.56 -11.16 47.08
CA GLY A 1070 30.74 -9.81 47.65
C GLY A 1070 31.68 -9.75 48.86
N LEU A 1071 32.18 -10.88 49.38
CA LEU A 1071 33.08 -10.89 50.53
C LEU A 1071 34.42 -10.18 50.26
N VAL A 1072 34.96 -10.30 49.05
CA VAL A 1072 36.21 -9.62 48.64
C VAL A 1072 36.11 -8.10 48.82
N THR A 1073 34.94 -7.52 48.60
CA THR A 1073 34.75 -6.07 48.68
C THR A 1073 34.42 -5.63 50.10
N ASP A 1074 33.48 -6.30 50.78
CA ASP A 1074 32.83 -5.75 51.96
C ASP A 1074 33.28 -6.38 53.28
N PHE A 1075 33.85 -7.59 53.29
CA PHE A 1075 34.19 -8.30 54.52
C PHE A 1075 35.14 -7.49 55.41
N ARG A 1076 36.24 -6.99 54.84
CA ARG A 1076 37.24 -6.19 55.58
C ARG A 1076 36.83 -4.75 55.85
N ARG A 1077 35.81 -4.23 55.15
CA ARG A 1077 35.31 -2.86 55.34
C ARG A 1077 34.44 -2.73 56.58
N ARG A 1078 33.83 -3.82 57.04
CA ARG A 1078 32.94 -3.85 58.21
C ARG A 1078 33.67 -3.55 59.52
N GLY A 1079 32.92 -2.99 60.48
CA GLY A 1079 33.42 -2.68 61.81
C GLY A 1079 33.89 -3.95 62.52
N LYS A 1080 35.02 -3.84 63.25
CA LYS A 1080 35.68 -4.99 63.90
C LYS A 1080 34.82 -5.72 64.94
N ASN A 1081 33.76 -5.08 65.45
CA ASN A 1081 32.83 -5.71 66.39
C ASN A 1081 31.59 -6.29 65.68
N THR A 1082 31.59 -6.36 64.34
CA THR A 1082 30.52 -7.02 63.59
C THR A 1082 30.57 -8.53 63.83
N VAL A 1083 29.42 -9.14 64.07
CA VAL A 1083 29.29 -10.59 64.25
C VAL A 1083 28.35 -11.12 63.18
N MET A 1084 28.81 -12.14 62.45
CA MET A 1084 28.04 -12.83 61.40
C MET A 1084 27.77 -14.25 61.86
N GLN A 1085 26.50 -14.59 62.07
CA GLN A 1085 26.05 -15.90 62.55
C GLN A 1085 25.23 -16.60 61.48
N PHE A 1086 25.41 -17.91 61.36
CA PHE A 1086 24.73 -18.76 60.40
C PHE A 1086 24.27 -20.02 61.13
N GLU A 1087 22.99 -20.37 61.04
CA GLU A 1087 22.40 -21.54 61.70
C GLU A 1087 21.53 -22.31 60.70
N ASP A 1088 21.82 -23.60 60.51
CA ASP A 1088 20.96 -24.47 59.70
C ASP A 1088 19.67 -24.86 60.43
N ARG A 1089 18.73 -25.52 59.74
CA ARG A 1089 17.45 -25.92 60.33
C ARG A 1089 17.58 -26.92 61.51
N ASN A 1090 18.73 -27.56 61.64
CA ASN A 1090 19.03 -28.56 62.67
C ASN A 1090 19.71 -27.96 63.90
N GLY A 1091 19.96 -26.64 63.90
CA GLY A 1091 20.62 -25.92 64.98
C GLY A 1091 22.16 -26.01 64.94
N ASN A 1092 22.75 -26.42 63.82
CA ASN A 1092 24.21 -26.36 63.64
C ASN A 1092 24.61 -24.93 63.27
N GLY A 1093 25.27 -24.24 64.21
CA GLY A 1093 25.67 -22.84 64.08
C GLY A 1093 27.15 -22.63 63.73
N PHE A 1094 27.44 -21.57 62.99
CA PHE A 1094 28.78 -21.01 62.73
C PHE A 1094 28.74 -19.50 62.95
N ALA A 1095 29.77 -18.94 63.59
CA ALA A 1095 29.89 -17.50 63.82
C ALA A 1095 31.29 -17.01 63.45
N THR A 1096 31.37 -15.87 62.79
CA THR A 1096 32.63 -15.23 62.38
C THR A 1096 32.55 -13.71 62.48
N SER A 1097 33.70 -13.05 62.50
CA SER A 1097 33.83 -11.59 62.55
C SER A 1097 34.86 -11.09 61.56
N PRO A 1098 34.69 -9.87 61.00
CA PRO A 1098 35.68 -9.23 60.16
C PRO A 1098 37.05 -9.11 60.85
N PHE A 1099 38.11 -9.39 60.10
CA PHE A 1099 39.50 -9.15 60.50
C PHE A 1099 40.28 -8.55 59.33
N SER A 1100 41.51 -8.10 59.60
CA SER A 1100 42.36 -7.48 58.57
C SER A 1100 42.91 -8.54 57.60
N ILE A 1101 42.63 -8.37 56.31
CA ILE A 1101 43.15 -9.18 55.19
C ILE A 1101 43.96 -8.25 54.27
N SER A 1102 45.15 -8.68 53.87
CA SER A 1102 46.02 -7.95 52.93
C SER A 1102 45.40 -7.84 51.53
N ASP A 1103 45.84 -6.90 50.69
CA ASP A 1103 45.32 -6.80 49.32
C ASP A 1103 45.67 -8.04 48.48
N GLU A 1104 46.85 -8.64 48.70
CA GLU A 1104 47.30 -9.84 48.00
C GLU A 1104 46.50 -11.11 48.36
N GLU A 1105 46.00 -11.20 49.60
CA GLU A 1105 45.20 -12.34 50.09
C GLU A 1105 43.69 -12.13 49.93
N ASN A 1106 43.26 -10.94 49.50
CA ASN A 1106 41.84 -10.57 49.36
C ASN A 1106 41.31 -10.97 47.96
N THR A 1107 41.34 -12.26 47.68
CA THR A 1107 40.83 -12.87 46.44
C THR A 1107 39.66 -13.82 46.76
N SER A 1108 38.91 -14.24 45.75
CA SER A 1108 37.81 -15.20 45.92
C SER A 1108 38.26 -16.56 46.47
N GLU A 1109 39.53 -16.90 46.28
CA GLU A 1109 40.15 -18.15 46.74
C GLU A 1109 40.58 -18.13 48.21
N ASN A 1110 40.37 -17.03 48.95
CA ASN A 1110 40.76 -16.95 50.35
C ASN A 1110 40.09 -18.07 51.18
N PRO A 1111 40.85 -18.88 51.94
CA PRO A 1111 40.30 -20.02 52.68
C PRO A 1111 39.14 -19.67 53.62
N HIS A 1112 39.13 -18.47 54.21
CA HIS A 1112 38.04 -18.02 55.07
C HIS A 1112 36.78 -17.67 54.29
N PHE A 1113 36.88 -17.13 53.08
CA PHE A 1113 35.71 -16.90 52.22
C PHE A 1113 35.12 -18.22 51.76
N THR A 1114 35.96 -19.16 51.32
CA THR A 1114 35.55 -20.51 50.92
C THR A 1114 34.84 -21.26 52.06
N GLU A 1115 35.32 -21.12 53.31
CA GLU A 1115 34.66 -21.71 54.48
C GLU A 1115 33.28 -21.10 54.72
N ILE A 1116 33.15 -19.76 54.71
CA ILE A 1116 31.87 -19.07 54.88
C ILE A 1116 30.89 -19.51 53.79
N ILE A 1117 31.30 -19.45 52.52
CA ILE A 1117 30.46 -19.81 51.37
C ILE A 1117 30.04 -21.28 51.47
N GLY A 1118 30.95 -22.19 51.82
CA GLY A 1118 30.62 -23.61 51.99
C GLY A 1118 29.58 -23.87 53.08
N ARG A 1119 29.65 -23.12 54.19
CA ARG A 1119 28.66 -23.20 55.28
C ARG A 1119 27.29 -22.66 54.85
N VAL A 1120 27.26 -21.52 54.18
CA VAL A 1120 26.01 -20.92 53.69
C VAL A 1120 25.38 -21.78 52.59
N ARG A 1121 26.20 -22.32 51.68
CA ARG A 1121 25.73 -23.22 50.62
C ARG A 1121 25.03 -24.45 51.20
N GLY A 1122 25.51 -24.98 52.32
CA GLY A 1122 24.89 -26.10 53.03
C GLY A 1122 23.52 -25.81 53.67
N MET A 1123 23.14 -24.55 53.83
CA MET A 1123 21.83 -24.11 54.36
C MET A 1123 20.91 -23.50 53.28
N THR A 1124 21.29 -23.58 52.00
CA THR A 1124 20.54 -23.01 50.87
C THR A 1124 20.26 -24.05 49.78
N HIS A 1125 19.22 -23.83 48.96
CA HIS A 1125 18.64 -24.79 48.01
C HIS A 1125 18.89 -24.44 46.53
N SER A 1126 19.38 -23.23 46.24
CA SER A 1126 19.74 -22.78 44.89
C SER A 1126 20.89 -21.77 44.94
N GLU A 1127 21.57 -21.58 43.79
CA GLU A 1127 22.59 -20.54 43.65
C GLU A 1127 22.01 -19.12 43.85
N GLY A 1128 20.77 -18.89 43.42
CA GLY A 1128 20.07 -17.62 43.66
C GLY A 1128 19.85 -17.37 45.15
N GLN A 1129 19.44 -18.38 45.91
CA GLN A 1129 19.27 -18.28 47.36
C GLN A 1129 20.60 -18.05 48.07
N LEU A 1130 21.67 -18.77 47.68
CA LEU A 1130 23.02 -18.57 48.22
C LEU A 1130 23.49 -17.13 48.00
N ALA A 1131 23.47 -16.65 46.76
CA ALA A 1131 23.90 -15.30 46.42
C ALA A 1131 23.11 -14.25 47.19
N ARG A 1132 21.79 -14.43 47.33
CA ARG A 1132 20.94 -13.50 48.07
C ARG A 1132 21.22 -13.50 49.57
N VAL A 1133 21.39 -14.66 50.20
CA VAL A 1133 21.79 -14.73 51.61
C VAL A 1133 23.14 -14.05 51.79
N MET A 1134 24.12 -14.31 50.93
CA MET A 1134 25.44 -13.65 50.99
C MET A 1134 25.35 -12.14 50.78
N GLN A 1135 24.45 -11.66 49.92
CA GLN A 1135 24.18 -10.22 49.75
C GLN A 1135 23.69 -9.57 51.05
N CYS A 1136 22.94 -10.28 51.88
CA CYS A 1136 22.56 -9.81 53.22
C CYS A 1136 23.76 -9.65 54.18
N PHE A 1137 24.90 -10.27 53.88
CA PHE A 1137 26.15 -10.14 54.66
C PHE A 1137 27.21 -9.27 53.98
N SER A 1138 27.00 -8.84 52.74
CA SER A 1138 27.87 -7.89 52.04
C SER A 1138 27.19 -6.54 51.91
N GLN A 1139 26.24 -6.38 50.98
CA GLN A 1139 25.72 -5.09 50.51
C GLN A 1139 24.36 -4.65 51.10
N ALA A 1140 23.39 -5.55 51.22
CA ALA A 1140 22.01 -5.20 51.51
C ALA A 1140 21.77 -4.46 52.86
N PRO A 1141 22.41 -4.83 53.99
CA PRO A 1141 22.26 -4.11 55.26
C PRO A 1141 23.05 -2.79 55.31
N LEU A 1142 23.88 -2.49 54.31
CA LEU A 1142 24.81 -1.35 54.36
C LEU A 1142 24.23 -0.13 53.64
N ILE A 1143 23.57 -0.35 52.49
CA ILE A 1143 23.04 0.74 51.65
C ILE A 1143 21.73 1.27 52.23
N MET A 1144 20.75 0.41 52.54
CA MET A 1144 19.42 0.86 52.96
C MET A 1144 19.46 1.65 54.29
N PRO A 1145 20.12 1.18 55.36
CA PRO A 1145 20.24 1.94 56.60
C PRO A 1145 21.05 3.23 56.44
N ARG A 1146 22.13 3.23 55.63
CA ARG A 1146 22.88 4.45 55.32
C ARG A 1146 21.98 5.48 54.66
N VAL A 1147 21.26 5.08 53.62
CA VAL A 1147 20.36 5.95 52.86
C VAL A 1147 19.24 6.49 53.76
N LEU A 1148 18.55 5.62 54.50
CA LEU A 1148 17.48 6.04 55.40
C LEU A 1148 17.98 6.87 56.59
N SER A 1149 19.23 6.71 57.01
CA SER A 1149 19.79 7.51 58.12
C SER A 1149 19.85 8.99 57.78
N THR A 1150 20.01 9.33 56.49
CA THR A 1150 20.02 10.72 56.02
C THR A 1150 18.67 11.42 56.23
N CYS A 1151 17.59 10.66 56.44
CA CYS A 1151 16.28 11.21 56.80
C CYS A 1151 16.23 11.76 58.24
N PHE A 1152 17.22 11.44 59.08
CA PHE A 1152 17.37 11.95 60.44
C PHE A 1152 18.36 13.11 60.48
N PRO A 1153 17.94 14.32 60.89
CA PRO A 1153 18.83 15.48 60.92
C PRO A 1153 20.09 15.30 61.78
N GLY A 1154 21.25 15.57 61.16
CA GLY A 1154 22.55 15.64 61.84
C GLY A 1154 23.12 14.28 62.25
N VAL A 1155 22.60 13.18 61.69
CA VAL A 1155 23.10 11.83 61.96
C VAL A 1155 23.53 11.19 60.65
N GLU A 1156 24.78 10.72 60.59
CA GLU A 1156 25.28 9.91 59.48
C GLU A 1156 25.58 8.51 60.00
N PHE A 1157 24.85 7.52 59.50
CA PHE A 1157 25.05 6.14 59.88
C PHE A 1157 26.13 5.52 59.00
N SER A 1158 27.22 5.05 59.62
CA SER A 1158 28.29 4.39 58.88
C SER A 1158 27.79 3.05 58.35
N GLU A 1159 27.82 2.89 57.02
CA GLU A 1159 27.58 1.61 56.33
C GLU A 1159 28.62 0.54 56.68
N HIS A 1160 29.66 0.91 57.41
CA HIS A 1160 30.72 0.03 57.87
C HIS A 1160 30.74 -0.07 59.40
N GLY A 1161 29.63 0.28 60.06
CA GLY A 1161 29.44 0.22 61.50
C GLY A 1161 29.51 -1.20 62.08
N ASN A 1162 29.32 -1.29 63.40
CA ASN A 1162 29.26 -2.57 64.11
C ASN A 1162 27.82 -3.11 64.08
N PHE A 1163 27.62 -4.24 63.40
CA PHE A 1163 26.30 -4.88 63.26
C PHE A 1163 26.33 -6.33 63.77
N SER A 1164 25.21 -6.79 64.30
CA SER A 1164 24.97 -8.22 64.50
C SER A 1164 24.07 -8.71 63.37
N VAL A 1165 24.60 -9.59 62.52
CA VAL A 1165 23.87 -10.20 61.40
C VAL A 1165 23.76 -11.70 61.64
N SER A 1166 22.54 -12.24 61.66
CA SER A 1166 22.28 -13.66 61.90
C SER A 1166 21.37 -14.23 60.82
N ALA A 1167 21.79 -15.32 60.16
CA ALA A 1167 20.99 -16.04 59.18
C ALA A 1167 20.58 -17.41 59.72
N LYS A 1168 19.29 -17.73 59.62
CA LYS A 1168 18.71 -18.97 60.11
C LYS A 1168 17.83 -19.63 59.06
N GLU A 1169 18.16 -20.85 58.68
CA GLU A 1169 17.32 -21.67 57.80
C GLU A 1169 16.02 -22.08 58.51
N GLN A 1170 14.91 -21.90 57.81
CA GLN A 1170 13.55 -22.20 58.27
C GLN A 1170 13.09 -23.59 57.79
N GLN A 1171 12.00 -24.11 58.36
CA GLN A 1171 11.48 -25.43 58.00
C GLN A 1171 11.02 -25.55 56.54
N ASP A 1172 10.57 -24.45 55.95
CA ASP A 1172 10.15 -24.36 54.54
C ASP A 1172 11.31 -24.21 53.56
N GLY A 1173 12.57 -24.21 54.05
CA GLY A 1173 13.76 -24.01 53.24
C GLY A 1173 14.10 -22.54 52.97
N SER A 1174 13.29 -21.58 53.42
CA SER A 1174 13.66 -20.16 53.39
C SER A 1174 14.75 -19.86 54.43
N VAL A 1175 15.49 -18.77 54.24
CA VAL A 1175 16.49 -18.28 55.19
C VAL A 1175 16.06 -16.94 55.74
N LEU A 1176 15.93 -16.82 57.05
CA LEU A 1176 15.60 -15.58 57.74
C LEU A 1176 16.90 -14.91 58.20
N VAL A 1177 17.11 -13.65 57.83
CA VAL A 1177 18.29 -12.87 58.17
C VAL A 1177 17.90 -11.69 59.06
N ASP A 1178 18.40 -11.68 60.29
CA ASP A 1178 18.23 -10.62 61.28
C ASP A 1178 19.47 -9.72 61.31
N ILE A 1179 19.27 -8.41 61.23
CA ILE A 1179 20.32 -7.39 61.27
C ILE A 1179 19.96 -6.36 62.34
N THR A 1180 20.82 -6.24 63.36
CA THR A 1180 20.65 -5.26 64.44
C THR A 1180 21.92 -4.44 64.62
N SER A 1181 21.77 -3.14 64.92
CA SER A 1181 22.89 -2.27 65.24
C SER A 1181 23.18 -2.24 66.74
N ASP A 1182 24.38 -1.81 67.11
CA ASP A 1182 24.74 -1.57 68.52
C ASP A 1182 23.79 -0.50 69.14
N PRO A 1183 23.14 -0.77 70.28
CA PRO A 1183 22.28 0.20 70.97
C PRO A 1183 22.97 1.50 71.38
N ALA A 1184 24.31 1.52 71.42
CA ALA A 1184 25.10 2.72 71.72
C ALA A 1184 25.25 3.69 70.53
N LEU A 1185 24.79 3.31 69.33
CA LEU A 1185 24.86 4.16 68.15
C LEU A 1185 23.80 5.28 68.18
N PRO A 1186 24.04 6.41 67.49
CA PRO A 1186 23.09 7.53 67.41
C PRO A 1186 21.75 7.19 66.75
N LEU A 1187 21.68 6.06 66.02
CA LEU A 1187 20.47 5.46 65.49
C LEU A 1187 20.51 3.96 65.82
N ILE A 1188 19.37 3.43 66.25
CA ILE A 1188 19.17 2.01 66.50
C ILE A 1188 18.44 1.43 65.29
N LEU A 1189 19.01 0.39 64.67
CA LEU A 1189 18.45 -0.35 63.55
C LEU A 1189 18.06 -1.77 64.00
N ASP A 1190 16.85 -2.19 63.61
CA ASP A 1190 16.37 -3.56 63.66
C ASP A 1190 15.71 -3.93 62.33
N MET A 1191 16.30 -4.88 61.61
CA MET A 1191 15.88 -5.28 60.27
C MET A 1191 15.82 -6.80 60.16
N GLN A 1192 14.80 -7.32 59.47
CA GLN A 1192 14.62 -8.74 59.22
C GLN A 1192 14.22 -8.98 57.76
N ILE A 1193 14.91 -9.92 57.11
CA ILE A 1193 14.75 -10.25 55.70
C ILE A 1193 14.54 -11.75 55.55
N ARG A 1194 13.49 -12.16 54.85
CA ARG A 1194 13.29 -13.57 54.45
C ARG A 1194 13.76 -13.78 53.02
N VAL A 1195 14.56 -14.80 52.79
CA VAL A 1195 15.06 -15.22 51.47
C VAL A 1195 14.45 -16.58 51.07
N GLY A 1196 13.69 -16.61 49.98
CA GLY A 1196 13.06 -17.80 49.41
C GLY A 1196 14.06 -18.77 48.76
N THR A 1197 13.62 -19.99 48.46
CA THR A 1197 14.46 -21.06 47.91
C THR A 1197 14.97 -20.77 46.49
N ASP A 1198 14.32 -19.86 45.78
CA ASP A 1198 14.69 -19.36 44.44
C ASP A 1198 15.55 -18.10 44.49
N GLY A 1199 15.83 -17.55 45.68
CA GLY A 1199 16.54 -16.28 45.85
C GLY A 1199 15.67 -15.02 45.84
N SER A 1200 14.34 -15.17 45.75
CA SER A 1200 13.39 -14.09 46.05
C SER A 1200 13.54 -13.64 47.51
N HIS A 1201 13.12 -12.41 47.83
CA HIS A 1201 13.23 -11.90 49.20
C HIS A 1201 12.08 -10.98 49.59
N THR A 1202 11.85 -10.87 50.90
CA THR A 1202 10.88 -9.95 51.49
C THR A 1202 11.46 -9.33 52.75
N PHE A 1203 11.23 -8.03 52.96
CA PHE A 1203 11.51 -7.37 54.23
C PHE A 1203 10.34 -7.63 55.17
N GLU A 1204 10.59 -8.38 56.24
CA GLU A 1204 9.59 -8.68 57.27
C GLU A 1204 9.54 -7.58 58.33
N ARG A 1205 10.70 -6.95 58.59
CA ARG A 1205 10.85 -5.84 59.52
C ARG A 1205 11.93 -4.87 59.06
N LEU A 1206 11.68 -3.59 59.25
CA LEU A 1206 12.67 -2.53 59.20
C LEU A 1206 12.21 -1.46 60.17
N ASP A 1207 12.95 -1.28 61.25
CA ASP A 1207 12.72 -0.29 62.28
C ASP A 1207 14.02 0.48 62.53
N MET A 1208 13.97 1.80 62.42
CA MET A 1208 15.08 2.66 62.80
C MET A 1208 14.60 3.79 63.70
N SER A 1209 15.28 4.00 64.81
CA SER A 1209 14.89 5.01 65.80
C SER A 1209 16.08 5.82 66.30
N ARG A 1210 15.83 7.10 66.54
CA ARG A 1210 16.74 7.98 67.26
C ARG A 1210 16.43 7.84 68.76
N PRO A 1211 17.41 7.46 69.60
CA PRO A 1211 17.20 7.28 71.05
C PRO A 1211 16.62 8.50 71.74
#